data_AF-A0A9D6U9Z0-F1
#
_entry.id   AF-A0A9D6U9Z0-F1
#
_cell.length_a   1.000
_cell.length_b   1.000
_cell.length_c   1.000
_cell.angle_alpha   90.00
_cell.angle_beta   90.00
_cell.angle_gamma   90.00
#
_symmetry.space_group_name_H-M   'P 1'
#
loop_
_entity.id
_entity.type
_entity.pdbx_description
1 polymer ?
#
loop_
_entity_poly.entity_id
_entity_poly.type
_entity_poly.pdbx_seq_one_letter_code
_entity_poly.pdbx_strand_id
1 'polypeptide(L)'
;MENESIFEKFTNKYQISKTLRFELVPQQGTEKLIRKLFEKPEENHHEIIQKDLELFKSYKNVKKLIDCRHRNIIDDVLSNFSFSGEDLETLNNNGELEEDDDTDKKDPLKKLREKVASALDAKSKIMFDNKLLNSGSKNEDDETANGGKKKNKKKVKGKSGLETWMNSADKNYLEGIDTESIVKDLKKMEGFFTYLRGFNKNRENVYSKDKIATAIPFRIVHDSFPIFKKNIENYEKIKKNYPDLAKLIDKKGANEIFKLEYFNKCLTQAGIDIYNIERLGIVAREQGKVQEKGINQIINEYVQQENKRIKEANGGKIGKNEKIRVATFDKLKKQILSISKTKSFQFEVFENTPEIIDAINQRYEFLNKTEGKTNLIEDVRSFLGNIPTDSLEEIYLNEKSISILSKKLFDYGRYIESAMEKWCDDNNKRKFLSKKQFSLKLIEDSINYYLEKFEQNETPKNKFNNCKNPVVEYFKNPTITIHTKEGEKEKQVEKPMFGELEARRKKIDYILNGNYTKDLKEEKGEDSENLKAFLDVLREFNYILSPFFVKDKNLEKDEEFYNERKRLQELIFEADILALYNQTRNYITQKPYTLDKFKLIFENGSLLGGWSKNEEKVKAGVILRENNFYYLAIIDSEDKSVFDNKNLYSNDGEFEKMEMLALKWKTLTGKGYVRDFSDKYSSQVFDYKIQEYKDFLSNNNVVIKEIDEWIKKEDAKKNEDNKFPDDRKVLKRLINYVENKTQSNNRQKIVNGLKELENTPYTLVIENIQNLIKKQYVASYPILEKFLNRPKNSD
;
A
#
# COMPACT_ATOMS: atom_id res chain seq x y z
N MET A 1 14.88 -19.63 54.12
CA MET A 1 14.92 -18.56 53.10
C MET A 1 14.61 -19.25 51.79
N GLU A 2 13.37 -19.15 51.33
CA GLU A 2 12.98 -19.70 50.02
C GLU A 2 13.67 -18.87 48.93
N ASN A 3 14.26 -19.55 47.95
CA ASN A 3 14.95 -18.93 46.82
C ASN A 3 13.91 -18.26 45.91
N GLU A 4 13.61 -16.99 46.12
CA GLU A 4 12.86 -16.17 45.16
C GLU A 4 13.56 -16.21 43.79
N SER A 5 12.81 -16.59 42.77
CA SER A 5 13.31 -16.71 41.41
C SER A 5 13.71 -15.33 40.87
N ILE A 6 14.86 -15.23 40.20
CA ILE A 6 15.31 -13.99 39.54
C ILE A 6 14.26 -13.42 38.57
N PHE A 7 13.36 -14.27 38.06
CA PHE A 7 12.28 -13.91 37.16
C PHE A 7 11.10 -13.18 37.84
N GLU A 8 10.93 -13.29 39.16
CA GLU A 8 9.88 -12.55 39.88
C GLU A 8 10.12 -11.03 39.82
N LYS A 9 11.39 -10.65 39.73
CA LYS A 9 11.81 -9.27 39.48
C LYS A 9 11.38 -8.75 38.10
N PHE A 10 10.91 -9.58 37.16
CA PHE A 10 10.47 -9.21 35.79
C PHE A 10 8.95 -9.06 35.63
N THR A 11 8.24 -8.86 36.72
CA THR A 11 6.80 -8.50 36.71
C THR A 11 6.64 -6.96 36.68
N ASN A 12 5.52 -6.46 36.11
CA ASN A 12 5.17 -5.03 36.06
C ASN A 12 6.21 -4.09 35.41
N LYS A 13 6.97 -4.56 34.41
CA LYS A 13 8.06 -3.77 33.79
C LYS A 13 7.61 -2.70 32.81
N TYR A 14 6.57 -2.98 32.03
CA TYR A 14 6.04 -2.05 31.04
C TYR A 14 4.57 -2.37 30.76
N GLN A 15 3.85 -1.37 30.27
CA GLN A 15 2.43 -1.52 29.93
C GLN A 15 2.27 -2.15 28.55
N ILE A 16 1.32 -3.08 28.43
CA ILE A 16 0.92 -3.68 27.16
C ILE A 16 -0.58 -3.45 27.00
N SER A 17 -0.99 -2.88 25.87
CA SER A 17 -2.41 -2.79 25.51
C SER A 17 -2.85 -4.06 24.78
N LYS A 18 -3.94 -4.69 25.24
CA LYS A 18 -4.56 -5.85 24.59
C LYS A 18 -6.03 -5.54 24.28
N THR A 19 -6.52 -6.04 23.15
CA THR A 19 -7.94 -5.93 22.75
C THR A 19 -8.59 -7.30 22.84
N LEU A 20 -9.61 -7.42 23.69
CA LEU A 20 -10.43 -8.62 23.81
C LEU A 20 -11.63 -8.53 22.84
N ARG A 21 -12.07 -9.67 22.28
CA ARG A 21 -13.18 -9.75 21.33
C ARG A 21 -14.20 -10.76 21.83
N PHE A 22 -15.46 -10.35 21.86
CA PHE A 22 -16.59 -11.17 22.30
C PHE A 22 -17.74 -11.04 21.29
N GLU A 23 -18.54 -12.08 21.18
CA GLU A 23 -19.83 -12.02 20.51
C GLU A 23 -20.84 -11.31 21.43
N LEU A 24 -21.72 -10.48 20.85
CA LEU A 24 -22.82 -9.86 21.56
C LEU A 24 -24.10 -10.61 21.22
N VAL A 25 -24.61 -11.38 22.17
CA VAL A 25 -25.87 -12.13 22.03
C VAL A 25 -27.03 -11.27 22.55
N PRO A 26 -27.98 -10.85 21.71
CA PRO A 26 -29.14 -10.06 22.14
C PRO A 26 -29.96 -10.79 23.20
N GLN A 27 -30.37 -10.07 24.26
CA GLN A 27 -31.21 -10.62 25.33
C GLN A 27 -32.71 -10.50 24.97
N GLN A 28 -33.58 -11.19 25.73
CA GLN A 28 -35.02 -11.25 25.48
C GLN A 28 -35.63 -9.83 25.43
N GLY A 29 -36.41 -9.53 24.39
CA GLY A 29 -36.93 -8.18 24.12
C GLY A 29 -36.03 -7.33 23.20
N THR A 30 -34.70 -7.36 23.40
CA THR A 30 -33.72 -6.78 22.47
C THR A 30 -33.68 -7.53 21.15
N GLU A 31 -33.78 -8.86 21.17
CA GLU A 31 -33.86 -9.67 19.93
C GLU A 31 -35.09 -9.29 19.09
N LYS A 32 -36.26 -9.10 19.73
CA LYS A 32 -37.48 -8.65 19.05
C LYS A 32 -37.34 -7.23 18.50
N LEU A 33 -36.68 -6.34 19.24
CA LEU A 33 -36.37 -4.99 18.77
C LEU A 33 -35.44 -5.06 17.55
N ILE A 34 -34.33 -5.78 17.64
CA ILE A 34 -33.36 -5.96 16.55
C ILE A 34 -34.00 -6.61 15.33
N ARG A 35 -34.80 -7.67 15.48
CA ARG A 35 -35.55 -8.29 14.38
C ARG A 35 -36.54 -7.32 13.75
N LYS A 36 -37.27 -6.51 14.53
CA LYS A 36 -38.11 -5.42 14.01
C LYS A 36 -37.32 -4.35 13.25
N LEU A 37 -36.08 -4.06 13.67
CA LEU A 37 -35.15 -3.18 12.93
C LEU A 37 -34.64 -3.81 11.61
N PHE A 38 -34.76 -5.14 11.43
CA PHE A 38 -34.34 -5.87 10.22
C PHE A 38 -35.48 -6.23 9.25
N GLU A 39 -36.67 -6.57 9.75
CA GLU A 39 -37.73 -7.25 8.95
C GLU A 39 -38.80 -6.30 8.38
N LYS A 40 -39.00 -5.09 8.94
CA LYS A 40 -40.01 -4.13 8.48
C LYS A 40 -39.54 -2.66 8.59
N PRO A 41 -38.75 -2.16 7.61
CA PRO A 41 -38.29 -0.77 7.61
C PRO A 41 -39.43 0.25 7.53
N GLU A 42 -40.44 -0.03 6.69
CA GLU A 42 -41.50 0.93 6.36
C GLU A 42 -42.54 1.17 7.47
N GLU A 43 -42.66 0.25 8.45
CA GLU A 43 -43.64 0.35 9.54
C GLU A 43 -43.04 0.87 10.87
N ASN A 44 -41.72 0.95 11.01
CA ASN A 44 -41.05 1.34 12.25
C ASN A 44 -40.25 2.65 12.07
N HIS A 45 -40.54 3.67 12.89
CA HIS A 45 -39.86 4.97 12.86
C HIS A 45 -38.33 4.96 13.18
N HIS A 46 -37.71 3.80 13.39
CA HIS A 46 -36.30 3.65 13.78
C HIS A 46 -35.54 2.72 12.82
N GLU A 47 -35.05 3.20 11.68
CA GLU A 47 -34.19 2.43 10.75
C GLU A 47 -32.70 2.42 11.17
N ILE A 48 -32.39 2.21 12.45
CA ILE A 48 -31.06 2.52 13.01
C ILE A 48 -29.92 1.72 12.35
N ILE A 49 -30.11 0.41 12.12
CA ILE A 49 -29.06 -0.45 11.54
C ILE A 49 -28.86 -0.15 10.05
N GLN A 50 -29.94 0.14 9.32
CA GLN A 50 -29.87 0.54 7.92
C GLN A 50 -29.16 1.88 7.78
N LYS A 51 -29.47 2.86 8.64
CA LYS A 51 -28.74 4.14 8.72
C LYS A 51 -27.25 3.94 9.01
N ASP A 52 -26.89 3.04 9.91
CA ASP A 52 -25.48 2.72 10.21
C ASP A 52 -24.78 2.06 9.01
N LEU A 53 -25.45 1.17 8.27
CA LEU A 53 -24.94 0.56 7.04
C LEU A 53 -24.76 1.61 5.94
N GLU A 54 -25.74 2.50 5.76
CA GLU A 54 -25.65 3.60 4.81
C GLU A 54 -24.52 4.56 5.17
N LEU A 55 -24.39 4.94 6.45
CA LEU A 55 -23.30 5.77 6.94
C LEU A 55 -21.94 5.10 6.71
N PHE A 56 -21.84 3.79 6.90
CA PHE A 56 -20.63 3.03 6.60
C PHE A 56 -20.27 3.04 5.11
N LYS A 57 -21.27 2.90 4.21
CA LYS A 57 -21.08 3.02 2.75
C LYS A 57 -20.60 4.43 2.38
N SER A 58 -21.30 5.46 2.88
CA SER A 58 -20.92 6.87 2.66
C SER A 58 -19.53 7.17 3.22
N TYR A 59 -19.18 6.64 4.40
CA TYR A 59 -17.84 6.74 4.98
C TYR A 59 -16.74 6.18 4.08
N LYS A 60 -16.95 5.01 3.46
CA LYS A 60 -15.98 4.42 2.52
C LYS A 60 -15.76 5.36 1.33
N ASN A 61 -16.81 5.98 0.80
CA ASN A 61 -16.72 6.90 -0.34
C ASN A 61 -16.08 8.25 0.04
N VAL A 62 -16.52 8.87 1.13
CA VAL A 62 -16.00 10.15 1.61
C VAL A 62 -14.51 10.05 1.98
N LYS A 63 -14.04 8.91 2.51
CA LYS A 63 -12.59 8.68 2.71
C LYS A 63 -11.80 8.77 1.42
N LYS A 64 -12.31 8.21 0.32
CA LYS A 64 -11.66 8.29 -0.99
C LYS A 64 -11.52 9.76 -1.41
N LEU A 65 -12.60 10.54 -1.25
CA LEU A 65 -12.60 11.97 -1.54
C LEU A 65 -11.59 12.75 -0.67
N ILE A 66 -11.56 12.48 0.63
CA ILE A 66 -10.58 13.11 1.55
C ILE A 66 -9.15 12.76 1.13
N ASP A 67 -8.89 11.51 0.72
CA ASP A 67 -7.60 11.10 0.19
C ASP A 67 -7.22 11.80 -1.11
N CYS A 68 -8.19 12.04 -2.00
CA CYS A 68 -7.96 12.84 -3.22
C CYS A 68 -7.50 14.25 -2.88
N ARG A 69 -8.15 14.88 -1.89
CA ARG A 69 -7.75 16.20 -1.42
C ARG A 69 -6.38 16.21 -0.73
N HIS A 70 -6.08 15.19 0.09
CA HIS A 70 -4.73 15.05 0.66
C HIS A 70 -3.66 14.93 -0.43
N ARG A 71 -3.90 14.11 -1.47
CA ARG A 71 -2.99 14.00 -2.62
C ARG A 71 -2.79 15.32 -3.33
N ASN A 72 -3.87 16.06 -3.59
CA ASN A 72 -3.81 17.37 -4.22
C ASN A 72 -2.94 18.35 -3.41
N ILE A 73 -3.13 18.43 -2.08
CA ILE A 73 -2.31 19.27 -1.21
C ILE A 73 -0.84 18.83 -1.21
N ILE A 74 -0.58 17.52 -1.09
CA ILE A 74 0.79 17.00 -1.06
C ILE A 74 1.53 17.34 -2.36
N ASP A 75 0.88 17.10 -3.49
CA ASP A 75 1.46 17.32 -4.81
C ASP A 75 1.73 18.80 -5.07
N ASP A 76 0.78 19.67 -4.73
CA ASP A 76 0.93 21.13 -4.81
C ASP A 76 2.07 21.67 -3.92
N VAL A 77 2.17 21.21 -2.67
CA VAL A 77 3.26 21.61 -1.79
C VAL A 77 4.61 21.11 -2.30
N LEU A 78 4.72 19.82 -2.61
CA LEU A 78 6.00 19.21 -2.98
C LEU A 78 6.49 19.63 -4.38
N SER A 79 5.58 19.98 -5.29
CA SER A 79 5.97 20.53 -6.61
C SER A 79 6.62 21.92 -6.49
N ASN A 80 6.27 22.66 -5.44
CA ASN A 80 6.78 24.00 -5.16
C ASN A 80 7.88 24.02 -4.09
N PHE A 81 8.24 22.86 -3.53
CA PHE A 81 9.26 22.73 -2.51
C PHE A 81 10.59 22.28 -3.11
N SER A 82 11.69 22.87 -2.65
CA SER A 82 13.04 22.41 -2.99
C SER A 82 13.97 22.55 -1.79
N PHE A 83 14.89 21.59 -1.66
CA PHE A 83 16.05 21.68 -0.80
C PHE A 83 17.08 22.62 -1.42
N SER A 84 17.71 23.48 -0.61
CA SER A 84 18.85 24.29 -1.03
C SER A 84 20.08 23.41 -1.28
N GLY A 85 21.13 23.99 -1.89
CA GLY A 85 22.42 23.28 -2.03
C GLY A 85 22.97 22.78 -0.69
N GLU A 86 22.95 23.64 0.34
CA GLU A 86 23.37 23.29 1.71
C GLU A 86 22.52 22.16 2.34
N ASP A 87 21.21 22.17 2.09
CA ASP A 87 20.33 21.11 2.58
C ASP A 87 20.69 19.76 1.92
N LEU A 88 20.93 19.77 0.61
CA LEU A 88 21.30 18.58 -0.15
C LEU A 88 22.66 18.04 0.25
N GLU A 89 23.64 18.91 0.52
CA GLU A 89 24.94 18.51 1.06
C GLU A 89 24.79 17.90 2.46
N THR A 90 23.93 18.49 3.30
CA THR A 90 23.61 17.95 4.62
C THR A 90 23.00 16.55 4.52
N LEU A 91 22.07 16.34 3.57
CA LEU A 91 21.54 15.01 3.26
C LEU A 91 22.65 14.07 2.81
N ASN A 92 23.50 14.49 1.87
CA ASN A 92 24.55 13.67 1.29
C ASN A 92 25.56 13.18 2.34
N ASN A 93 25.93 14.06 3.27
CA ASN A 93 26.91 13.77 4.31
C ASN A 93 26.36 12.89 5.44
N ASN A 94 25.04 12.85 5.65
CA ASN A 94 24.41 12.17 6.80
C ASN A 94 23.39 11.08 6.41
N GLY A 95 23.17 10.83 5.12
CA GLY A 95 22.15 9.93 4.59
C GLY A 95 22.40 8.43 4.78
N GLU A 96 23.45 8.03 5.50
CA GLU A 96 23.85 6.63 5.72
C GLU A 96 23.91 6.22 7.20
N LEU A 97 23.45 7.07 8.12
CA LEU A 97 23.46 6.72 9.53
C LEU A 97 22.52 5.51 9.76
N GLU A 98 23.13 4.35 10.03
CA GLU A 98 22.44 3.20 10.62
C GLU A 98 21.79 3.64 11.94
N GLU A 99 20.69 2.98 12.33
CA GLU A 99 20.01 3.26 13.58
C GLU A 99 20.91 2.91 14.78
N ASP A 100 21.80 3.83 15.14
CA ASP A 100 22.37 3.85 16.48
C ASP A 100 21.20 4.10 17.44
N ASP A 101 20.85 3.09 18.25
CA ASP A 101 19.91 3.16 19.38
C ASP A 101 20.35 4.14 20.49
N ASP A 102 21.44 4.87 20.27
CA ASP A 102 22.04 5.78 21.23
C ASP A 102 21.26 7.11 21.27
N THR A 103 20.33 7.20 22.22
CA THR A 103 19.38 8.30 22.43
C THR A 103 19.99 9.68 22.67
N ASP A 104 21.31 9.79 22.78
CA ASP A 104 22.03 11.04 23.09
C ASP A 104 22.67 11.74 21.87
N LYS A 105 22.68 11.13 20.67
CA LYS A 105 23.14 11.80 19.44
C LYS A 105 22.01 12.62 18.80
N LYS A 106 22.21 13.94 18.70
CA LYS A 106 21.28 14.87 18.06
C LYS A 106 21.12 14.52 16.57
N ASP A 107 19.97 13.97 16.19
CA ASP A 107 19.63 13.60 14.80
C ASP A 107 19.95 14.75 13.83
N PRO A 108 20.98 14.61 12.97
CA PRO A 108 21.44 15.68 12.09
C PRO A 108 20.43 16.00 10.98
N LEU A 109 19.55 15.04 10.65
CA LEU A 109 18.53 15.16 9.61
C LEU A 109 17.19 15.69 10.16
N LYS A 110 17.07 15.90 11.47
CA LYS A 110 15.83 16.41 12.10
C LYS A 110 15.37 17.73 11.50
N LYS A 111 16.29 18.68 11.29
CA LYS A 111 15.97 20.01 10.74
C LYS A 111 15.37 19.91 9.33
N LEU A 112 15.89 18.99 8.52
CA LEU A 112 15.42 18.78 7.16
C LEU A 112 14.01 18.17 7.14
N ARG A 113 13.72 17.22 8.04
CA ARG A 113 12.35 16.73 8.23
C ARG A 113 11.40 17.83 8.71
N GLU A 114 11.82 18.65 9.66
CA GLU A 114 11.04 19.78 10.16
C GLU A 114 10.75 20.79 9.04
N LYS A 115 11.69 21.02 8.13
CA LYS A 115 11.50 21.90 6.96
C LYS A 115 10.41 21.38 6.02
N VAL A 116 10.47 20.09 5.65
CA VAL A 116 9.43 19.45 4.82
C VAL A 116 8.07 19.44 5.54
N ALA A 117 8.05 19.06 6.82
CA ALA A 117 6.82 19.01 7.62
C ALA A 117 6.15 20.39 7.72
N SER A 118 6.94 21.45 7.94
CA SER A 118 6.43 22.82 8.04
C SER A 118 5.80 23.30 6.73
N ALA A 119 6.42 22.96 5.59
CA ALA A 119 5.86 23.30 4.28
C ALA A 119 4.50 22.61 4.04
N LEU A 120 4.35 21.35 4.46
CA LEU A 120 3.10 20.61 4.34
C LEU A 120 2.04 21.09 5.33
N ASP A 121 2.41 21.32 6.59
CA ASP A 121 1.51 21.71 7.69
C ASP A 121 0.77 23.03 7.39
N ALA A 122 1.43 23.96 6.69
CA ALA A 122 0.85 25.23 6.28
C ALA A 122 -0.44 25.07 5.46
N LYS A 123 -0.53 24.04 4.61
CA LYS A 123 -1.71 23.77 3.78
C LYS A 123 -2.59 22.63 4.31
N SER A 124 -2.05 21.67 5.07
CA SER A 124 -2.81 20.49 5.51
C SER A 124 -3.75 20.72 6.69
N LYS A 125 -3.60 21.79 7.48
CA LYS A 125 -4.45 22.06 8.67
C LYS A 125 -5.95 22.03 8.39
N ILE A 126 -6.36 22.51 7.22
CA ILE A 126 -7.77 22.55 6.79
C ILE A 126 -8.38 21.14 6.69
N MET A 127 -7.56 20.10 6.55
CA MET A 127 -8.00 18.70 6.46
C MET A 127 -8.47 18.13 7.79
N PHE A 128 -8.14 18.79 8.89
CA PHE A 128 -8.42 18.31 10.24
C PHE A 128 -9.43 19.18 10.99
N ASP A 129 -10.01 20.19 10.32
CA ASP A 129 -11.09 21.02 10.83
C ASP A 129 -12.45 20.34 10.57
N ASN A 130 -13.36 20.36 11.54
CA ASN A 130 -14.73 19.89 11.41
C ASN A 130 -15.48 20.52 10.21
N LYS A 131 -15.12 21.75 9.82
CA LYS A 131 -15.67 22.44 8.64
C LYS A 131 -15.34 21.75 7.32
N LEU A 132 -14.41 20.79 7.31
CA LEU A 132 -14.13 19.97 6.15
C LEU A 132 -15.39 19.21 5.68
N LEU A 133 -16.15 18.65 6.64
CA LEU A 133 -17.38 17.91 6.38
C LEU A 133 -18.65 18.73 6.64
N ASN A 134 -18.64 19.59 7.66
CA ASN A 134 -19.85 20.27 8.09
C ASN A 134 -20.04 21.58 7.32
N SER A 135 -21.28 21.85 6.88
CA SER A 135 -21.62 23.12 6.26
C SER A 135 -21.46 24.29 7.25
N GLY A 136 -20.87 25.40 6.77
CA GLY A 136 -20.90 26.66 7.52
C GLY A 136 -22.29 27.30 7.48
N SER A 137 -22.64 28.16 8.44
CA SER A 137 -23.84 29.00 8.36
C SER A 137 -23.55 30.30 7.61
N LYS A 138 -24.28 30.61 6.53
CA LYS A 138 -24.31 31.95 5.91
C LYS A 138 -25.55 32.71 6.41
N ASN A 139 -25.38 33.99 6.70
CA ASN A 139 -26.49 34.92 6.87
C ASN A 139 -26.71 35.57 5.50
N GLU A 140 -27.88 35.39 4.89
CA GLU A 140 -28.31 36.22 3.76
C GLU A 140 -29.15 37.38 4.32
N ASP A 141 -28.90 38.59 3.79
CA ASP A 141 -29.77 39.74 4.04
C ASP A 141 -30.91 39.69 3.01
N ASP A 142 -32.15 39.59 3.46
CA ASP A 142 -33.34 39.68 2.58
C ASP A 142 -33.43 41.10 1.99
N GLU A 143 -33.13 41.25 0.70
CA GLU A 143 -33.54 42.41 -0.10
C GLU A 143 -35.00 42.26 -0.51
N THR A 144 -35.94 42.35 0.44
CA THR A 144 -37.35 42.71 0.16
C THR A 144 -38.12 42.88 1.47
N ALA A 145 -38.19 44.11 2.00
CA ALA A 145 -39.38 44.62 2.71
C ALA A 145 -39.17 46.09 3.13
N ASN A 146 -39.84 47.00 2.43
CA ASN A 146 -40.18 48.32 2.98
C ASN A 146 -41.12 48.15 4.17
N GLY A 147 -40.78 48.76 5.31
CA GLY A 147 -41.68 48.91 6.46
C GLY A 147 -41.21 48.16 7.71
N GLY A 148 -40.85 48.93 8.74
CA GLY A 148 -40.18 48.43 9.95
C GLY A 148 -40.94 47.35 10.71
N LYS A 149 -40.31 46.18 10.84
CA LYS A 149 -40.45 45.20 11.94
C LYS A 149 -39.15 44.37 12.01
N LYS A 150 -38.75 43.97 13.23
CA LYS A 150 -37.48 43.31 13.56
C LYS A 150 -37.10 42.19 12.56
N LYS A 151 -35.88 42.28 12.01
CA LYS A 151 -35.25 41.33 11.07
C LYS A 151 -35.10 39.94 11.69
N ASN A 152 -35.83 38.94 11.19
CA ASN A 152 -35.48 37.53 11.36
C ASN A 152 -34.49 37.15 10.25
N LYS A 153 -33.20 37.03 10.57
CA LYS A 153 -32.19 36.53 9.62
C LYS A 153 -32.39 35.04 9.39
N LYS A 154 -32.73 34.63 8.16
CA LYS A 154 -32.78 33.22 7.76
C LYS A 154 -31.34 32.72 7.59
N LYS A 155 -30.91 31.76 8.40
CA LYS A 155 -29.62 31.08 8.22
C LYS A 155 -29.74 30.10 7.05
N VAL A 156 -29.05 30.35 5.95
CA VAL A 156 -28.94 29.40 4.84
C VAL A 156 -27.71 28.52 5.08
N LYS A 157 -27.88 27.20 4.93
CA LYS A 157 -26.77 26.24 5.03
C LYS A 157 -25.79 26.47 3.86
N GLY A 158 -24.53 26.70 4.17
CA GLY A 158 -23.45 26.83 3.19
C GLY A 158 -22.96 25.48 2.66
N LYS A 159 -21.91 25.50 1.85
CA LYS A 159 -21.20 24.29 1.40
C LYS A 159 -20.15 23.85 2.43
N SER A 160 -19.89 22.55 2.53
CA SER A 160 -18.77 22.03 3.32
C SER A 160 -17.42 22.41 2.69
N GLY A 161 -16.33 22.22 3.44
CA GLY A 161 -14.98 22.42 2.92
C GLY A 161 -14.67 21.53 1.72
N LEU A 162 -15.13 20.26 1.72
CA LEU A 162 -14.96 19.33 0.59
C LEU A 162 -15.81 19.73 -0.61
N GLU A 163 -17.07 20.11 -0.41
CA GLU A 163 -17.93 20.59 -1.50
C GLU A 163 -17.37 21.86 -2.15
N THR A 164 -16.80 22.76 -1.36
CA THR A 164 -16.13 23.96 -1.88
C THR A 164 -14.93 23.58 -2.74
N TRP A 165 -14.09 22.66 -2.28
CA TRP A 165 -12.90 22.21 -3.02
C TRP A 165 -13.27 21.46 -4.32
N MET A 166 -14.28 20.58 -4.29
CA MET A 166 -14.75 19.87 -5.48
C MET A 166 -15.26 20.82 -6.58
N ASN A 167 -15.70 22.01 -6.21
CA ASN A 167 -16.17 23.04 -7.14
C ASN A 167 -15.08 24.08 -7.50
N SER A 168 -13.86 23.92 -6.99
CA SER A 168 -12.73 24.83 -7.25
C SER A 168 -11.97 24.43 -8.51
N ALA A 169 -11.10 25.34 -8.98
CA ALA A 169 -10.21 25.07 -10.11
C ALA A 169 -9.15 23.99 -9.79
N ASP A 170 -8.74 23.87 -8.53
CA ASP A 170 -7.63 22.99 -8.08
C ASP A 170 -8.08 21.57 -7.71
N LYS A 171 -9.13 21.05 -8.36
CA LYS A 171 -9.80 19.79 -8.02
C LYS A 171 -9.14 18.53 -8.61
N ASN A 172 -7.81 18.45 -8.57
CA ASN A 172 -7.08 17.29 -9.11
C ASN A 172 -7.38 16.01 -8.32
N TYR A 173 -7.14 14.85 -8.95
CA TYR A 173 -7.35 13.50 -8.37
C TYR A 173 -8.82 13.10 -8.15
N LEU A 174 -9.78 13.78 -8.78
CA LEU A 174 -11.20 13.39 -8.76
C LEU A 174 -11.57 12.36 -9.83
N GLU A 175 -10.62 11.86 -10.63
CA GLU A 175 -10.92 10.86 -11.66
C GLU A 175 -11.55 9.61 -11.02
N GLY A 176 -12.73 9.19 -11.53
CA GLY A 176 -13.47 8.03 -11.00
C GLY A 176 -14.32 8.30 -9.74
N ILE A 177 -14.43 9.56 -9.29
CA ILE A 177 -15.40 9.96 -8.26
C ILE A 177 -16.67 10.48 -8.92
N ASP A 178 -17.79 9.79 -8.70
CA ASP A 178 -19.11 10.32 -9.03
C ASP A 178 -19.44 11.49 -8.08
N THR A 179 -19.37 12.70 -8.63
CA THR A 179 -19.59 13.95 -7.89
C THR A 179 -21.03 14.13 -7.43
N GLU A 180 -22.03 13.53 -8.10
CA GLU A 180 -23.42 13.64 -7.67
C GLU A 180 -23.72 12.72 -6.49
N SER A 181 -23.28 11.46 -6.59
CA SER A 181 -23.40 10.48 -5.51
C SER A 181 -22.62 10.89 -4.26
N ILE A 182 -21.39 11.40 -4.42
CA ILE A 182 -20.56 11.78 -3.27
C ILE A 182 -21.12 12.98 -2.49
N VAL A 183 -21.85 13.90 -3.15
CA VAL A 183 -22.53 15.02 -2.46
C VAL A 183 -23.66 14.50 -1.56
N LYS A 184 -24.36 13.44 -1.97
CA LYS A 184 -25.35 12.77 -1.11
C LYS A 184 -24.67 12.12 0.09
N ASP A 185 -23.52 11.46 -0.11
CA ASP A 185 -22.73 10.87 0.96
C ASP A 185 -22.19 11.90 1.96
N LEU A 186 -21.73 13.06 1.49
CA LEU A 186 -21.27 14.15 2.35
C LEU A 186 -22.40 14.67 3.26
N LYS A 187 -23.61 14.83 2.71
CA LYS A 187 -24.78 15.21 3.50
C LYS A 187 -25.11 14.18 4.59
N LYS A 188 -25.04 12.88 4.27
CA LYS A 188 -25.24 11.79 5.26
C LYS A 188 -24.18 11.78 6.37
N MET A 189 -22.98 12.25 6.06
CA MET A 189 -21.87 12.35 7.02
C MET A 189 -21.81 13.69 7.78
N GLU A 190 -22.72 14.63 7.50
CA GLU A 190 -22.81 15.90 8.24
C GLU A 190 -23.06 15.63 9.73
N GLY A 191 -22.26 16.24 10.61
CA GLY A 191 -22.30 16.01 12.06
C GLY A 191 -21.50 14.81 12.56
N PHE A 192 -21.01 13.94 11.67
CA PHE A 192 -20.25 12.72 12.02
C PHE A 192 -18.73 12.84 11.84
N PHE A 193 -18.15 14.05 11.94
CA PHE A 193 -16.70 14.23 11.80
C PHE A 193 -15.86 13.39 12.79
N THR A 194 -16.36 13.19 14.01
CA THR A 194 -15.69 12.35 15.03
C THR A 194 -15.58 10.88 14.61
N TYR A 195 -16.43 10.41 13.70
CA TYR A 195 -16.33 9.07 13.11
C TYR A 195 -15.04 8.89 12.28
N LEU A 196 -14.46 9.99 11.78
CA LEU A 196 -13.16 10.00 11.09
C LEU A 196 -11.96 10.07 12.04
N ARG A 197 -12.11 10.14 13.37
CA ARG A 197 -10.98 10.39 14.29
C ARG A 197 -9.77 9.46 14.08
N GLY A 198 -10.00 8.16 13.97
CA GLY A 198 -8.92 7.19 13.71
C GLY A 198 -8.28 7.38 12.34
N PHE A 199 -9.09 7.71 11.33
CA PHE A 199 -8.61 8.01 9.98
C PHE A 199 -7.80 9.31 9.94
N ASN A 200 -8.29 10.38 10.58
CA ASN A 200 -7.59 11.66 10.69
C ASN A 200 -6.27 11.51 11.42
N LYS A 201 -6.21 10.73 12.52
CA LYS A 201 -4.93 10.43 13.19
C LYS A 201 -3.93 9.73 12.27
N ASN A 202 -4.40 8.78 11.44
CA ASN A 202 -3.54 8.15 10.44
C ASN A 202 -3.06 9.15 9.38
N ARG A 203 -3.87 10.16 9.03
CA ARG A 203 -3.50 11.23 8.09
C ARG A 203 -2.61 12.30 8.71
N GLU A 204 -2.77 12.62 9.99
CA GLU A 204 -1.84 13.49 10.74
C GLU A 204 -0.42 12.93 10.70
N ASN A 205 -0.28 11.61 10.90
CA ASN A 205 1.02 10.93 10.81
C ASN A 205 1.72 11.09 9.46
N VAL A 206 0.99 11.31 8.36
CA VAL A 206 1.56 11.55 7.02
C VAL A 206 2.38 12.84 6.98
N TYR A 207 2.01 13.82 7.80
CA TYR A 207 2.63 15.15 7.83
C TYR A 207 3.61 15.32 9.01
N SER A 208 3.81 14.29 9.83
CA SER A 208 4.63 14.39 11.04
C SER A 208 6.10 14.66 10.72
N LYS A 209 6.74 15.48 11.55
CA LYS A 209 8.19 15.69 11.57
C LYS A 209 8.96 14.57 12.29
N ASP A 210 8.24 13.75 13.06
CA ASP A 210 8.82 12.68 13.85
C ASP A 210 9.41 11.59 12.94
N LYS A 211 10.34 10.81 13.47
CA LYS A 211 10.99 9.72 12.73
C LYS A 211 10.05 8.51 12.64
N ILE A 212 8.95 8.64 11.89
CA ILE A 212 7.94 7.59 11.69
C ILE A 212 7.81 7.25 10.21
N ALA A 213 7.82 5.95 9.88
CA ALA A 213 7.80 5.45 8.50
C ALA A 213 6.57 5.86 7.66
N THR A 214 5.48 6.25 8.34
CA THR A 214 4.25 6.72 7.70
C THR A 214 4.30 8.17 7.23
N ALA A 215 5.34 8.93 7.58
CA ALA A 215 5.45 10.35 7.30
C ALA A 215 6.18 10.65 5.99
N ILE A 216 5.70 11.65 5.24
CA ILE A 216 6.34 12.16 4.00
C ILE A 216 7.76 12.69 4.29
N PRO A 217 8.00 13.52 5.33
CA PRO A 217 9.34 13.96 5.66
C PRO A 217 10.32 12.79 5.90
N PHE A 218 9.86 11.71 6.55
CA PHE A 218 10.66 10.51 6.72
C PHE A 218 10.91 9.79 5.40
N ARG A 219 9.87 9.57 4.59
CA ARG A 219 9.98 8.95 3.25
C ARG A 219 10.99 9.67 2.35
N ILE A 220 11.01 11.00 2.37
CA ILE A 220 11.94 11.78 1.57
C ILE A 220 13.37 11.63 2.11
N VAL A 221 13.57 11.87 3.40
CA VAL A 221 14.91 12.03 4.01
C VAL A 221 15.59 10.70 4.33
N HIS A 222 14.85 9.73 4.87
CA HIS A 222 15.39 8.47 5.39
C HIS A 222 15.16 7.26 4.48
N ASP A 223 14.16 7.28 3.61
CA ASP A 223 13.92 6.17 2.67
C ASP A 223 14.48 6.48 1.27
N SER A 224 14.01 7.56 0.63
CA SER A 224 14.29 7.81 -0.79
C SER A 224 15.66 8.44 -1.03
N PHE A 225 16.11 9.38 -0.19
CA PHE A 225 17.41 10.02 -0.38
C PHE A 225 18.59 9.03 -0.30
N PRO A 226 18.67 8.09 0.67
CA PRO A 226 19.79 7.15 0.74
C PRO A 226 19.88 6.25 -0.51
N ILE A 227 18.74 5.83 -1.06
CA ILE A 227 18.67 5.09 -2.33
C ILE A 227 19.23 5.95 -3.47
N PHE A 228 18.80 7.21 -3.55
CA PHE A 228 19.24 8.15 -4.57
C PHE A 228 20.76 8.40 -4.51
N LYS A 229 21.31 8.62 -3.31
CA LYS A 229 22.75 8.78 -3.06
C LYS A 229 23.54 7.57 -3.53
N LYS A 230 23.13 6.37 -3.10
CA LYS A 230 23.79 5.12 -3.49
C LYS A 230 23.79 4.91 -5.01
N ASN A 231 22.73 5.34 -5.70
CA ASN A 231 22.69 5.30 -7.16
C ASN A 231 23.70 6.26 -7.80
N ILE A 232 23.90 7.47 -7.26
CA ILE A 232 24.95 8.39 -7.72
C ILE A 232 26.33 7.74 -7.57
N GLU A 233 26.62 7.16 -6.41
CA GLU A 233 27.90 6.48 -6.16
C GLU A 233 28.14 5.30 -7.10
N ASN A 234 27.10 4.51 -7.35
CA ASN A 234 27.16 3.39 -8.30
C ASN A 234 27.40 3.87 -9.74
N TYR A 235 26.82 5.02 -10.12
CA TYR A 235 27.03 5.62 -11.42
C TYR A 235 28.47 6.13 -11.59
N GLU A 236 29.05 6.75 -10.56
CA GLU A 236 30.46 7.16 -10.59
C GLU A 236 31.41 5.95 -10.67
N LYS A 237 31.08 4.84 -9.99
CA LYS A 237 31.81 3.56 -10.14
C LYS A 237 31.73 3.04 -11.58
N ILE A 238 30.57 3.14 -12.24
CA ILE A 238 30.39 2.75 -13.64
C ILE A 238 31.23 3.63 -14.56
N LYS A 239 31.21 4.95 -14.40
CA LYS A 239 32.05 5.88 -15.19
C LYS A 239 33.53 5.55 -15.09
N LYS A 240 34.01 5.21 -13.89
CA LYS A 240 35.41 4.88 -13.64
C LYS A 240 35.81 3.53 -14.25
N ASN A 241 34.99 2.49 -14.03
CA ASN A 241 35.38 1.11 -14.31
C ASN A 241 34.88 0.60 -15.68
N TYR A 242 33.83 1.20 -16.23
CA TYR A 242 33.17 0.77 -17.47
C TYR A 242 32.78 1.97 -18.36
N PRO A 243 33.74 2.70 -18.95
CA PRO A 243 33.48 3.95 -19.68
C PRO A 243 32.53 3.79 -20.87
N ASP A 244 32.58 2.64 -21.56
CA ASP A 244 31.70 2.38 -22.69
C ASP A 244 30.25 2.14 -22.25
N LEU A 245 30.06 1.46 -21.11
CA LEU A 245 28.74 1.36 -20.48
C LEU A 245 28.23 2.73 -20.06
N ALA A 246 29.09 3.58 -19.46
CA ALA A 246 28.74 4.94 -19.07
C ALA A 246 28.21 5.76 -20.26
N LYS A 247 28.91 5.74 -21.40
CA LYS A 247 28.45 6.38 -22.64
C LYS A 247 27.08 5.87 -23.11
N LEU A 248 26.78 4.58 -22.94
CA LEU A 248 25.49 4.01 -23.33
C LEU A 248 24.34 4.48 -22.43
N ILE A 249 24.56 4.50 -21.11
CA ILE A 249 23.54 4.93 -20.15
C ILE A 249 23.36 6.45 -20.13
N ASP A 250 24.40 7.22 -20.48
CA ASP A 250 24.32 8.68 -20.64
C ASP A 250 23.41 9.11 -21.79
N LYS A 251 23.34 8.32 -22.86
CA LYS A 251 22.34 8.54 -23.94
C LYS A 251 20.90 8.42 -23.44
N LYS A 252 20.66 7.82 -22.28
CA LYS A 252 19.36 7.76 -21.59
C LYS A 252 19.21 8.76 -20.45
N GLY A 253 20.22 9.61 -20.24
CA GLY A 253 20.21 10.69 -19.25
C GLY A 253 20.77 10.30 -17.88
N ALA A 254 21.59 9.25 -17.76
CA ALA A 254 22.24 8.90 -16.49
C ALA A 254 23.02 10.09 -15.91
N ASN A 255 23.82 10.77 -16.74
CA ASN A 255 24.50 12.03 -16.40
C ASN A 255 23.60 13.19 -15.92
N GLU A 256 22.31 13.20 -16.25
CA GLU A 256 21.35 14.20 -15.78
C GLU A 256 20.77 13.81 -14.42
N ILE A 257 20.32 12.56 -14.29
CA ILE A 257 19.52 12.10 -13.14
C ILE A 257 20.37 11.76 -11.92
N PHE A 258 21.66 11.45 -12.11
CA PHE A 258 22.60 11.14 -11.02
C PHE A 258 23.41 12.38 -10.61
N LYS A 259 22.74 13.53 -10.55
CA LYS A 259 23.22 14.76 -9.91
C LYS A 259 22.47 14.98 -8.62
N LEU A 260 23.17 15.45 -7.58
CA LEU A 260 22.58 15.62 -6.25
C LEU A 260 21.33 16.53 -6.30
N GLU A 261 21.38 17.59 -7.10
CA GLU A 261 20.29 18.56 -7.29
C GLU A 261 19.06 17.95 -7.96
N TYR A 262 19.23 16.87 -8.73
CA TYR A 262 18.11 16.19 -9.38
C TYR A 262 17.16 15.56 -8.34
N PHE A 263 17.61 15.32 -7.10
CA PHE A 263 16.74 14.82 -6.04
C PHE A 263 15.50 15.69 -5.79
N ASN A 264 15.61 17.02 -5.98
CA ASN A 264 14.47 17.93 -5.89
C ASN A 264 13.38 17.63 -6.94
N LYS A 265 13.74 17.05 -8.09
CA LYS A 265 12.78 16.58 -9.09
C LYS A 265 12.13 15.25 -8.71
N CYS A 266 12.53 14.62 -7.61
CA CYS A 266 12.05 13.30 -7.16
C CYS A 266 11.25 13.38 -5.83
N LEU A 267 10.78 14.55 -5.43
CA LEU A 267 9.99 14.71 -4.19
C LEU A 267 8.51 14.34 -4.38
N THR A 268 7.96 14.62 -5.56
CA THR A 268 6.58 14.27 -5.95
C THR A 268 6.50 12.86 -6.52
N GLN A 269 5.31 12.26 -6.52
CA GLN A 269 5.12 10.95 -7.15
C GLN A 269 5.38 10.98 -8.66
N ALA A 270 4.99 12.06 -9.35
CA ALA A 270 5.26 12.23 -10.78
C ALA A 270 6.78 12.23 -11.06
N GLY A 271 7.55 12.94 -10.24
CA GLY A 271 9.00 12.93 -10.29
C GLY A 271 9.62 11.55 -10.06
N ILE A 272 9.12 10.83 -9.05
CA ILE A 272 9.53 9.45 -8.75
C ILE A 272 9.18 8.50 -9.89
N ASP A 273 8.01 8.63 -10.51
CA ASP A 273 7.58 7.81 -11.64
C ASP A 273 8.47 8.04 -12.86
N ILE A 274 8.81 9.29 -13.19
CA ILE A 274 9.77 9.61 -14.25
C ILE A 274 11.12 8.92 -13.97
N TYR A 275 11.65 9.07 -12.76
CA TYR A 275 12.92 8.43 -12.37
C TYR A 275 12.85 6.90 -12.47
N ASN A 276 11.86 6.27 -11.84
CA ASN A 276 11.76 4.82 -11.71
C ASN A 276 11.32 4.10 -12.98
N ILE A 277 10.37 4.67 -13.72
CA ILE A 277 9.69 4.02 -14.85
C ILE A 277 10.34 4.44 -16.16
N GLU A 278 10.47 5.74 -16.40
CA GLU A 278 10.93 6.25 -17.70
C GLU A 278 12.46 6.21 -17.85
N ARG A 279 13.19 6.54 -16.78
CA ARG A 279 14.66 6.60 -16.82
C ARG A 279 15.30 5.26 -16.50
N LEU A 280 14.96 4.67 -15.35
CA LEU A 280 15.54 3.39 -14.92
C LEU A 280 14.85 2.16 -15.53
N GLY A 281 13.53 2.23 -15.72
CA GLY A 281 12.66 1.11 -16.03
C GLY A 281 12.57 0.75 -17.52
N ILE A 282 11.52 0.02 -17.87
CA ILE A 282 11.17 -0.31 -19.26
C ILE A 282 9.78 0.27 -19.52
N VAL A 283 9.61 0.95 -20.64
CA VAL A 283 8.31 1.50 -21.06
C VAL A 283 7.85 0.75 -22.30
N ALA A 284 6.71 0.06 -22.19
CA ALA A 284 6.04 -0.56 -23.33
C ALA A 284 4.91 0.38 -23.78
N ARG A 285 4.97 0.99 -24.97
CA ARG A 285 3.89 1.88 -25.43
C ARG A 285 2.67 1.14 -25.93
N GLU A 286 2.89 -0.05 -26.48
CA GLU A 286 1.87 -0.89 -27.09
C GLU A 286 2.22 -2.35 -26.89
N GLN A 287 1.20 -3.21 -26.94
CA GLN A 287 1.38 -4.65 -26.86
C GLN A 287 2.17 -5.18 -28.07
N GLY A 288 3.08 -6.12 -27.84
CA GLY A 288 3.83 -6.81 -28.92
C GLY A 288 4.91 -5.97 -29.62
N LYS A 289 4.97 -4.65 -29.41
CA LYS A 289 5.98 -3.77 -30.00
C LYS A 289 7.27 -3.71 -29.17
N VAL A 290 8.33 -3.18 -29.80
CA VAL A 290 9.64 -3.01 -29.17
C VAL A 290 9.52 -2.09 -27.96
N GLN A 291 9.92 -2.59 -26.80
CA GLN A 291 9.91 -1.85 -25.56
C GLN A 291 11.04 -0.82 -25.51
N GLU A 292 10.76 0.37 -24.98
CA GLU A 292 11.77 1.37 -24.72
C GLU A 292 12.59 0.99 -23.48
N LYS A 293 13.86 0.70 -23.71
CA LYS A 293 14.81 0.30 -22.66
C LYS A 293 15.30 1.53 -21.91
N GLY A 294 15.11 1.54 -20.60
CA GLY A 294 15.79 2.45 -19.69
C GLY A 294 17.17 1.91 -19.25
N ILE A 295 17.77 2.64 -18.32
CA ILE A 295 19.17 2.47 -17.91
C ILE A 295 19.45 1.05 -17.38
N ASN A 296 18.57 0.48 -16.55
CA ASN A 296 18.83 -0.83 -15.95
C ASN A 296 18.83 -1.97 -16.97
N GLN A 297 17.97 -1.90 -17.99
CA GLN A 297 17.95 -2.90 -19.05
C GLN A 297 19.21 -2.81 -19.93
N ILE A 298 19.72 -1.59 -20.18
CA ILE A 298 20.99 -1.39 -20.91
C ILE A 298 22.16 -2.00 -20.12
N ILE A 299 22.22 -1.78 -18.81
CA ILE A 299 23.25 -2.39 -17.94
C ILE A 299 23.19 -3.91 -18.03
N ASN A 300 21.99 -4.50 -17.87
CA ASN A 300 21.81 -5.95 -17.94
C ASN A 300 22.28 -6.54 -19.28
N GLU A 301 21.90 -5.90 -20.39
CA GLU A 301 22.28 -6.36 -21.73
C GLU A 301 23.78 -6.24 -21.98
N TYR A 302 24.41 -5.14 -21.55
CA TYR A 302 25.87 -4.95 -21.65
C TYR A 302 26.61 -6.03 -20.86
N VAL A 303 26.22 -6.26 -19.60
CA VAL A 303 26.83 -7.28 -18.74
C VAL A 303 26.68 -8.68 -19.33
N GLN A 304 25.54 -8.99 -19.94
CA GLN A 304 25.33 -10.28 -20.61
C GLN A 304 26.19 -10.44 -21.86
N GLN A 305 26.25 -9.41 -22.71
CA GLN A 305 27.01 -9.44 -23.97
C GLN A 305 28.51 -9.56 -23.71
N GLU A 306 29.05 -8.74 -22.80
CA GLU A 306 30.49 -8.75 -22.51
C GLU A 306 30.92 -10.03 -21.81
N ASN A 307 30.13 -10.54 -20.84
CA ASN A 307 30.44 -11.83 -20.23
C ASN A 307 30.35 -12.99 -21.23
N LYS A 308 29.47 -12.90 -22.24
CA LYS A 308 29.43 -13.89 -23.34
C LYS A 308 30.70 -13.80 -24.18
N ARG A 309 31.15 -12.60 -24.57
CA ARG A 309 32.39 -12.37 -25.32
C ARG A 309 33.62 -12.90 -24.57
N ILE A 310 33.73 -12.61 -23.28
CA ILE A 310 34.83 -13.12 -22.44
C ILE A 310 34.82 -14.65 -22.40
N LYS A 311 33.63 -15.26 -22.22
CA LYS A 311 33.48 -16.72 -22.20
C LYS A 311 33.90 -17.35 -23.55
N GLU A 312 33.54 -16.73 -24.67
CA GLU A 312 33.92 -17.19 -26.01
C GLU A 312 35.42 -17.07 -26.25
N ALA A 313 36.04 -15.95 -25.86
CA ALA A 313 37.49 -15.74 -25.95
C ALA A 313 38.28 -16.76 -25.11
N ASN A 314 37.74 -17.16 -23.95
CA ASN A 314 38.38 -18.06 -23.00
C ASN A 314 37.98 -19.55 -23.17
N GLY A 315 37.58 -19.95 -24.38
CA GLY A 315 37.31 -21.37 -24.70
C GLY A 315 36.13 -21.96 -23.93
N GLY A 316 35.13 -21.16 -23.59
CA GLY A 316 33.88 -21.59 -22.95
C GLY A 316 33.86 -21.49 -21.43
N LYS A 317 34.92 -20.99 -20.78
CA LYS A 317 34.97 -20.77 -19.32
C LYS A 317 35.19 -19.28 -19.01
N ILE A 318 34.67 -18.81 -17.88
CA ILE A 318 34.89 -17.44 -17.40
C ILE A 318 35.37 -17.49 -15.95
N GLY A 319 36.54 -16.91 -15.68
CA GLY A 319 37.09 -16.83 -14.33
C GLY A 319 36.25 -15.90 -13.44
N LYS A 320 36.27 -16.15 -12.12
CA LYS A 320 35.50 -15.34 -11.14
C LYS A 320 35.85 -13.85 -11.20
N ASN A 321 37.11 -13.53 -11.52
CA ASN A 321 37.69 -12.19 -11.57
C ASN A 321 37.55 -11.50 -12.93
N GLU A 322 37.32 -12.26 -14.00
CA GLU A 322 37.14 -11.74 -15.37
C GLU A 322 35.68 -11.36 -15.64
N LYS A 323 34.76 -11.90 -14.84
CA LYS A 323 33.33 -11.66 -14.97
C LYS A 323 33.00 -10.20 -14.62
N ILE A 324 32.42 -9.48 -15.56
CA ILE A 324 31.84 -8.15 -15.32
C ILE A 324 30.66 -8.28 -14.36
N ARG A 325 30.70 -7.50 -13.27
CA ARG A 325 29.67 -7.42 -12.23
C ARG A 325 29.30 -5.97 -12.00
N VAL A 326 28.25 -5.54 -12.67
CA VAL A 326 27.66 -4.22 -12.47
C VAL A 326 26.25 -4.41 -11.95
N ALA A 327 25.93 -3.79 -10.82
CA ALA A 327 24.58 -3.79 -10.28
C ALA A 327 23.72 -2.75 -11.02
N THR A 328 22.43 -3.05 -11.16
CA THR A 328 21.44 -2.08 -11.61
C THR A 328 21.14 -1.05 -10.52
N PHE A 329 20.57 0.08 -10.89
CA PHE A 329 20.16 1.13 -9.96
C PHE A 329 18.85 0.78 -9.26
N ASP A 330 18.76 1.16 -7.99
CA ASP A 330 17.59 0.91 -7.14
C ASP A 330 16.49 1.93 -7.40
N LYS A 331 15.23 1.50 -7.32
CA LYS A 331 14.07 2.38 -7.48
C LYS A 331 13.77 3.14 -6.19
N LEU A 332 13.42 4.42 -6.30
CA LEU A 332 12.94 5.22 -5.17
C LEU A 332 11.59 4.69 -4.67
N LYS A 333 11.34 4.83 -3.38
CA LYS A 333 10.06 4.46 -2.78
C LYS A 333 8.96 5.41 -3.29
N LYS A 334 7.75 4.88 -3.50
CA LYS A 334 6.56 5.71 -3.83
C LYS A 334 6.34 6.76 -2.73
N GLN A 335 5.82 7.93 -3.07
CA GLN A 335 5.41 8.91 -2.08
C GLN A 335 4.20 8.40 -1.27
N ILE A 336 4.03 8.89 -0.04
CA ILE A 336 2.90 8.51 0.82
C ILE A 336 1.58 9.04 0.21
N LEU A 337 0.52 8.21 0.26
CA LEU A 337 -0.83 8.45 -0.29
C LEU A 337 -0.93 8.62 -1.82
N SER A 338 0.18 8.57 -2.56
CA SER A 338 0.19 8.85 -3.98
C SER A 338 -0.38 7.72 -4.85
N ILE A 339 -0.75 8.08 -6.07
CA ILE A 339 -1.11 7.13 -7.14
C ILE A 339 -0.03 7.26 -8.20
N SER A 340 0.60 6.14 -8.54
CA SER A 340 1.64 6.09 -9.57
C SER A 340 0.97 6.02 -10.94
N LYS A 341 1.37 6.88 -11.87
CA LYS A 341 0.90 6.87 -13.26
C LYS A 341 2.00 6.24 -14.11
N THR A 342 1.68 5.14 -14.79
CA THR A 342 2.62 4.50 -15.71
C THR A 342 2.37 5.01 -17.13
N LYS A 343 3.46 5.29 -17.86
CA LYS A 343 3.41 5.49 -19.32
C LYS A 343 3.41 4.16 -20.09
N SER A 344 3.56 3.05 -19.38
CA SER A 344 3.46 1.74 -20.00
C SER A 344 2.00 1.40 -20.29
N PHE A 345 1.77 0.77 -21.43
CA PHE A 345 0.52 0.19 -21.87
C PHE A 345 -0.13 -0.60 -20.74
N GLN A 346 -1.41 -0.35 -20.52
CA GLN A 346 -2.28 -1.11 -19.64
C GLN A 346 -3.42 -1.66 -20.48
N PHE A 347 -3.77 -2.92 -20.23
CA PHE A 347 -4.97 -3.50 -20.82
C PHE A 347 -6.21 -2.81 -20.23
N GLU A 348 -7.24 -2.62 -21.05
CA GLU A 348 -8.57 -2.29 -20.55
C GLU A 348 -9.05 -3.41 -19.62
N VAL A 349 -9.81 -3.05 -18.60
CA VAL A 349 -10.27 -4.01 -17.58
C VAL A 349 -11.70 -4.39 -17.90
N PHE A 350 -11.99 -5.69 -18.01
CA PHE A 350 -13.38 -6.15 -18.04
C PHE A 350 -14.04 -5.84 -16.69
N GLU A 351 -15.27 -5.36 -16.73
CA GLU A 351 -16.01 -4.99 -15.52
C GLU A 351 -16.92 -6.13 -15.03
N ASN A 352 -17.31 -7.03 -15.93
CA ASN A 352 -18.26 -8.09 -15.66
C ASN A 352 -18.03 -9.35 -16.52
N THR A 353 -18.63 -10.46 -16.10
CA THR A 353 -18.57 -11.75 -16.80
C THR A 353 -19.16 -11.71 -18.23
N PRO A 354 -20.30 -11.05 -18.50
CA PRO A 354 -20.83 -10.90 -19.87
C PRO A 354 -19.84 -10.30 -20.88
N GLU A 355 -19.10 -9.24 -20.51
CA GLU A 355 -18.07 -8.66 -21.40
C GLU A 355 -16.99 -9.67 -21.81
N ILE A 356 -16.61 -10.58 -20.90
CA ILE A 356 -15.64 -11.64 -21.19
C ILE A 356 -16.23 -12.64 -22.19
N ILE A 357 -17.49 -13.06 -21.98
CA ILE A 357 -18.18 -14.01 -22.84
C ILE A 357 -18.31 -13.44 -24.25
N ASP A 358 -18.76 -12.20 -24.38
CA ASP A 358 -18.92 -11.50 -25.66
C ASP A 358 -17.57 -11.35 -26.38
N ALA A 359 -16.53 -10.95 -25.65
CA ALA A 359 -15.19 -10.83 -26.22
C ALA A 359 -14.66 -12.19 -26.72
N ILE A 360 -14.84 -13.28 -25.96
CA ILE A 360 -14.45 -14.62 -26.41
C ILE A 360 -15.20 -15.03 -27.68
N ASN A 361 -16.52 -14.88 -27.69
CA ASN A 361 -17.34 -15.25 -28.84
C ASN A 361 -16.93 -14.45 -30.08
N GLN A 362 -16.80 -13.12 -29.97
CA GLN A 362 -16.40 -12.26 -31.08
C GLN A 362 -15.03 -12.66 -31.67
N ARG A 363 -14.02 -12.91 -30.82
CA ARG A 363 -12.68 -13.30 -31.29
C ARG A 363 -12.68 -14.68 -31.91
N TYR A 364 -13.37 -15.64 -31.30
CA TYR A 364 -13.43 -17.01 -31.82
C TYR A 364 -14.25 -17.10 -33.11
N GLU A 365 -15.30 -16.30 -33.25
CA GLU A 365 -16.05 -16.16 -34.50
C GLU A 365 -15.16 -15.58 -35.59
N PHE A 366 -14.41 -14.51 -35.32
CA PHE A 366 -13.46 -13.94 -36.30
C PHE A 366 -12.46 -14.98 -36.83
N LEU A 367 -11.97 -15.87 -35.95
CA LEU A 367 -11.07 -16.96 -36.34
C LEU A 367 -11.75 -18.03 -37.22
N ASN A 368 -13.08 -18.21 -37.13
CA ASN A 368 -13.82 -19.26 -37.82
C ASN A 368 -14.64 -18.78 -39.03
N LYS A 369 -15.06 -17.51 -39.04
CA LYS A 369 -15.93 -16.89 -40.04
C LYS A 369 -15.58 -15.41 -40.17
N THR A 370 -15.13 -15.00 -41.35
CA THR A 370 -15.25 -13.61 -41.77
C THR A 370 -16.26 -13.55 -42.91
N GLU A 371 -17.10 -12.51 -42.96
CA GLU A 371 -18.02 -12.29 -44.07
C GLU A 371 -17.25 -12.37 -45.41
N GLY A 372 -17.47 -13.46 -46.15
CA GLY A 372 -16.84 -13.73 -47.45
C GLY A 372 -15.43 -14.33 -47.45
N LYS A 373 -14.86 -14.81 -46.33
CA LYS A 373 -13.53 -15.47 -46.29
C LYS A 373 -13.52 -16.81 -45.53
N THR A 374 -12.48 -17.58 -45.83
CA THR A 374 -12.09 -18.89 -45.29
C THR A 374 -11.87 -18.90 -43.77
N ASN A 375 -11.93 -20.08 -43.16
CA ASN A 375 -11.68 -20.29 -41.73
C ASN A 375 -10.17 -20.14 -41.45
N LEU A 376 -9.77 -19.12 -40.67
CA LEU A 376 -8.36 -18.82 -40.42
C LEU A 376 -7.62 -19.95 -39.69
N ILE A 377 -8.30 -20.67 -38.80
CA ILE A 377 -7.71 -21.84 -38.11
C ILE A 377 -7.38 -22.93 -39.14
N GLU A 378 -8.29 -23.20 -40.08
CA GLU A 378 -8.06 -24.17 -41.16
C GLU A 378 -7.03 -23.67 -42.19
N ASP A 379 -7.00 -22.38 -42.50
CA ASP A 379 -5.99 -21.80 -43.39
C ASP A 379 -4.59 -21.96 -42.81
N VAL A 380 -4.42 -21.71 -41.51
CA VAL A 380 -3.15 -21.92 -40.80
C VAL A 380 -2.81 -23.42 -40.73
N ARG A 381 -3.79 -24.28 -40.49
CA ARG A 381 -3.61 -25.75 -40.50
C ARG A 381 -3.14 -26.23 -41.88
N SER A 382 -3.76 -25.74 -42.95
CA SER A 382 -3.40 -26.05 -44.33
C SER A 382 -2.02 -25.53 -44.69
N PHE A 383 -1.70 -24.28 -44.34
CA PHE A 383 -0.39 -23.68 -44.56
C PHE A 383 0.73 -24.50 -43.91
N LEU A 384 0.56 -24.90 -42.66
CA LEU A 384 1.54 -25.74 -41.95
C LEU A 384 1.59 -27.19 -42.46
N GLY A 385 0.45 -27.73 -42.91
CA GLY A 385 0.36 -29.05 -43.54
C GLY A 385 1.14 -29.13 -44.86
N ASN A 386 1.20 -28.02 -45.59
CA ASN A 386 1.75 -27.91 -46.94
C ASN A 386 3.13 -27.22 -46.99
N ILE A 387 3.93 -27.30 -45.91
CA ILE A 387 5.32 -26.79 -45.93
C ILE A 387 6.10 -27.45 -47.09
N PRO A 388 6.68 -26.65 -48.03
CA PRO A 388 7.42 -27.18 -49.18
C PRO A 388 8.64 -27.99 -48.73
N THR A 389 8.60 -29.31 -48.93
CA THR A 389 9.73 -30.19 -48.58
C THR A 389 10.89 -30.10 -49.55
N ASP A 390 10.66 -29.59 -50.76
CA ASP A 390 11.67 -29.47 -51.80
C ASP A 390 12.48 -28.16 -51.67
N SER A 391 12.02 -27.20 -50.86
CA SER A 391 12.62 -25.86 -50.68
C SER A 391 13.10 -25.60 -49.24
N LEU A 392 13.46 -26.64 -48.47
CA LEU A 392 13.86 -26.49 -47.06
C LEU A 392 15.12 -25.64 -46.85
N GLU A 393 15.94 -25.43 -47.88
CA GLU A 393 17.10 -24.53 -47.84
C GLU A 393 16.68 -23.06 -47.74
N GLU A 394 15.50 -22.73 -48.25
CA GLU A 394 14.95 -21.37 -48.36
C GLU A 394 13.95 -21.03 -47.24
N ILE A 395 13.60 -21.99 -46.39
CA ILE A 395 12.71 -21.80 -45.23
C ILE A 395 13.55 -21.79 -43.95
N TYR A 396 13.39 -20.78 -43.10
CA TYR A 396 14.26 -20.53 -41.95
C TYR A 396 13.45 -20.36 -40.68
N LEU A 397 14.06 -20.76 -39.56
CA LEU A 397 13.57 -20.54 -38.22
C LEU A 397 14.41 -19.50 -37.49
N ASN A 398 13.78 -18.75 -36.59
CA ASN A 398 14.50 -17.85 -35.69
C ASN A 398 15.24 -18.59 -34.58
N GLU A 399 16.36 -18.03 -34.11
CA GLU A 399 17.20 -18.58 -33.03
C GLU A 399 16.42 -18.92 -31.75
N LYS A 400 15.45 -18.09 -31.35
CA LYS A 400 14.70 -18.30 -30.09
C LYS A 400 13.86 -19.58 -30.13
N SER A 401 13.37 -19.94 -31.30
CA SER A 401 12.47 -21.09 -31.47
C SER A 401 13.22 -22.42 -31.45
N ILE A 402 14.53 -22.41 -31.70
CA ILE A 402 15.37 -23.61 -31.69
C ILE A 402 15.28 -24.30 -30.32
N SER A 403 15.60 -23.59 -29.24
CA SER A 403 15.54 -24.16 -27.88
C SER A 403 14.14 -24.67 -27.48
N ILE A 404 13.08 -24.01 -27.95
CA ILE A 404 11.69 -24.41 -27.69
C ILE A 404 11.37 -25.72 -28.40
N LEU A 405 11.69 -25.81 -29.69
CA LEU A 405 11.51 -27.03 -30.48
C LEU A 405 12.38 -28.17 -29.95
N SER A 406 13.61 -27.85 -29.55
CA SER A 406 14.56 -28.76 -28.90
C SER A 406 13.92 -29.43 -27.68
N LYS A 407 13.31 -28.63 -26.80
CA LYS A 407 12.59 -29.14 -25.63
C LYS A 407 11.34 -29.94 -26.01
N LYS A 408 10.51 -29.47 -26.96
CA LYS A 408 9.28 -30.17 -27.38
C LYS A 408 9.55 -31.53 -28.05
N LEU A 409 10.59 -31.61 -28.87
CA LEU A 409 10.88 -32.81 -29.66
C LEU A 409 11.69 -33.85 -28.86
N PHE A 410 12.69 -33.39 -28.10
CA PHE A 410 13.74 -34.22 -27.50
C PHE A 410 13.80 -34.16 -25.96
N ASP A 411 12.91 -33.40 -25.31
CA ASP A 411 12.90 -33.15 -23.85
C ASP A 411 14.20 -32.50 -23.32
N TYR A 412 15.07 -32.00 -24.21
CA TYR A 412 16.32 -31.33 -23.89
C TYR A 412 16.46 -30.02 -24.66
N GLY A 413 16.50 -28.90 -23.94
CA GLY A 413 16.44 -27.55 -24.55
C GLY A 413 17.67 -27.12 -25.37
N ARG A 414 18.75 -27.92 -25.42
CA ARG A 414 19.94 -27.65 -26.25
C ARG A 414 20.24 -28.75 -27.27
N TYR A 415 19.35 -29.72 -27.45
CA TYR A 415 19.54 -30.84 -28.35
C TYR A 415 19.87 -30.39 -29.79
N ILE A 416 19.00 -29.57 -30.38
CA ILE A 416 19.16 -29.09 -31.76
C ILE A 416 20.40 -28.21 -31.89
N GLU A 417 20.68 -27.34 -30.92
CA GLU A 417 21.90 -26.54 -30.90
C GLU A 417 23.17 -27.41 -30.86
N SER A 418 23.21 -28.43 -30.00
CA SER A 418 24.33 -29.37 -29.93
C SER A 418 24.48 -30.20 -31.20
N ALA A 419 23.37 -30.57 -31.84
CA ALA A 419 23.37 -31.24 -33.13
C ALA A 419 23.99 -30.35 -34.22
N MET A 420 23.57 -29.09 -34.30
CA MET A 420 24.14 -28.11 -35.24
C MET A 420 25.62 -27.84 -34.95
N GLU A 421 26.02 -27.70 -33.68
CA GLU A 421 27.41 -27.54 -33.26
C GLU A 421 28.27 -28.69 -33.79
N LYS A 422 27.86 -29.95 -33.58
CA LYS A 422 28.59 -31.12 -34.07
C LYS A 422 28.65 -31.22 -35.58
N TRP A 423 27.51 -31.05 -36.25
CA TRP A 423 27.48 -31.09 -37.71
C TRP A 423 28.35 -29.99 -38.34
N CYS A 424 28.31 -28.77 -37.79
CA CYS A 424 29.13 -27.67 -38.28
C CYS A 424 30.63 -27.88 -38.03
N ASP A 425 31.00 -28.47 -36.88
CA ASP A 425 32.39 -28.78 -36.56
C ASP A 425 32.97 -29.80 -37.55
N ASP A 426 32.26 -30.90 -37.79
CA ASP A 426 32.75 -31.99 -38.66
C ASP A 426 32.71 -31.62 -40.15
N ASN A 427 31.87 -30.66 -40.54
CA ASN A 427 31.76 -30.17 -41.93
C ASN A 427 32.52 -28.85 -42.20
N ASN A 428 33.33 -28.36 -41.26
CA ASN A 428 34.05 -27.08 -41.36
C ASN A 428 33.13 -25.86 -41.67
N LYS A 429 31.94 -25.87 -41.08
CA LYS A 429 30.83 -24.93 -41.31
C LYS A 429 30.50 -24.06 -40.09
N ARG A 430 31.41 -23.87 -39.12
CA ARG A 430 31.18 -23.07 -37.90
C ARG A 430 30.61 -21.66 -38.13
N LYS A 431 30.93 -21.01 -39.26
CA LYS A 431 30.37 -19.68 -39.64
C LYS A 431 28.84 -19.64 -39.71
N PHE A 432 28.17 -20.78 -39.89
CA PHE A 432 26.71 -20.85 -39.91
C PHE A 432 26.09 -20.68 -38.52
N LEU A 433 26.80 -21.08 -37.45
CA LEU A 433 26.31 -20.96 -36.07
C LEU A 433 26.26 -19.50 -35.57
N SER A 434 27.03 -18.60 -36.19
CA SER A 434 26.93 -17.17 -35.90
C SER A 434 25.71 -16.49 -36.52
N LYS A 435 24.99 -17.18 -37.42
CA LYS A 435 23.72 -16.68 -37.96
C LYS A 435 22.66 -16.80 -36.87
N LYS A 436 21.75 -15.81 -36.78
CA LYS A 436 20.63 -15.80 -35.82
C LYS A 436 19.36 -16.47 -36.34
N GLN A 437 19.47 -17.09 -37.51
CA GLN A 437 18.39 -17.74 -38.27
C GLN A 437 19.00 -18.94 -38.98
N PHE A 438 18.28 -20.05 -38.99
CA PHE A 438 18.78 -21.34 -39.46
C PHE A 438 17.77 -21.95 -40.42
N SER A 439 18.21 -22.41 -41.60
CA SER A 439 17.32 -23.05 -42.56
C SER A 439 16.81 -24.38 -42.01
N LEU A 440 15.61 -24.79 -42.41
CA LEU A 440 15.05 -26.08 -42.04
C LEU A 440 15.96 -27.22 -42.52
N LYS A 441 16.58 -27.06 -43.70
CA LYS A 441 17.53 -28.04 -44.23
C LYS A 441 18.74 -28.24 -43.32
N LEU A 442 19.35 -27.14 -42.86
CA LEU A 442 20.49 -27.21 -41.93
C LEU A 442 20.10 -27.92 -40.62
N ILE A 443 18.92 -27.60 -40.09
CA ILE A 443 18.43 -28.20 -38.85
C ILE A 443 18.15 -29.70 -39.05
N GLU A 444 17.52 -30.07 -40.16
CA GLU A 444 17.27 -31.46 -40.57
C GLU A 444 18.58 -32.25 -40.63
N ASP A 445 19.53 -31.78 -41.46
CA ASP A 445 20.82 -32.45 -41.65
C ASP A 445 21.58 -32.61 -40.34
N SER A 446 21.53 -31.59 -39.48
CA SER A 446 22.18 -31.61 -38.17
C SER A 446 21.57 -32.62 -37.21
N ILE A 447 20.23 -32.67 -37.13
CA ILE A 447 19.51 -33.62 -36.27
C ILE A 447 19.76 -35.04 -36.73
N ASN A 448 19.64 -35.32 -38.03
CA ASN A 448 19.83 -36.65 -38.60
C ASN A 448 21.27 -37.13 -38.37
N TYR A 449 22.25 -36.26 -38.61
CA TYR A 449 23.66 -36.53 -38.31
C TYR A 449 23.90 -36.87 -36.85
N TYR A 450 23.27 -36.13 -35.93
CA TYR A 450 23.43 -36.34 -34.51
C TYR A 450 22.77 -37.64 -34.03
N LEU A 451 21.55 -37.93 -34.51
CA LEU A 451 20.83 -39.17 -34.22
C LEU A 451 21.59 -40.41 -34.69
N GLU A 452 22.22 -40.33 -35.87
CA GLU A 452 22.99 -41.44 -36.43
C GLU A 452 24.31 -41.68 -35.67
N LYS A 453 25.08 -40.62 -35.44
CA LYS A 453 26.48 -40.74 -34.98
C LYS A 453 26.70 -40.58 -33.48
N PHE A 454 25.84 -39.85 -32.78
CA PHE A 454 26.09 -39.43 -31.39
C PHE A 454 24.98 -39.85 -30.42
N GLU A 455 23.75 -40.04 -30.89
CA GLU A 455 22.65 -40.44 -30.02
C GLU A 455 22.75 -41.93 -29.61
N GLN A 456 22.88 -42.11 -28.29
CA GLN A 456 22.97 -43.42 -27.63
C GLN A 456 21.66 -43.80 -26.94
N ASN A 457 20.79 -42.83 -26.64
CA ASN A 457 19.49 -43.09 -26.03
C ASN A 457 18.54 -43.71 -27.07
N GLU A 458 17.98 -44.89 -26.77
CA GLU A 458 17.06 -45.57 -27.66
C GLU A 458 15.74 -44.81 -27.86
N THR A 459 15.35 -43.94 -26.92
CA THR A 459 14.04 -43.27 -26.97
C THR A 459 13.93 -42.26 -28.11
N PRO A 460 14.83 -41.25 -28.24
CA PRO A 460 14.83 -40.35 -29.40
C PRO A 460 15.16 -41.09 -30.70
N LYS A 461 16.08 -42.07 -30.63
CA LYS A 461 16.51 -42.87 -31.78
C LYS A 461 15.35 -43.63 -32.39
N ASN A 462 14.54 -44.32 -31.58
CA ASN A 462 13.35 -45.04 -32.04
C ASN A 462 12.22 -44.09 -32.45
N LYS A 463 12.01 -42.99 -31.73
CA LYS A 463 10.97 -42.00 -32.04
C LYS A 463 11.18 -41.34 -33.41
N PHE A 464 12.43 -41.13 -33.83
CA PHE A 464 12.76 -40.41 -35.05
C PHE A 464 13.47 -41.25 -36.13
N ASN A 465 13.68 -42.56 -35.93
CA ASN A 465 14.44 -43.43 -36.85
C ASN A 465 13.95 -43.39 -38.32
N ASN A 466 12.64 -43.19 -38.52
CA ASN A 466 11.99 -43.12 -39.83
C ASN A 466 11.46 -41.72 -40.17
N CYS A 467 11.78 -40.72 -39.35
CA CYS A 467 11.30 -39.36 -39.51
C CYS A 467 12.36 -38.54 -40.24
N LYS A 468 12.23 -38.37 -41.57
CA LYS A 468 13.18 -37.57 -42.35
C LYS A 468 13.31 -36.14 -41.81
N ASN A 469 12.18 -35.55 -41.41
CA ASN A 469 12.09 -34.15 -40.99
C ASN A 469 11.31 -33.98 -39.66
N PRO A 470 11.94 -34.23 -38.49
CA PRO A 470 11.27 -34.12 -37.19
C PRO A 470 10.61 -32.76 -36.92
N VAL A 471 11.25 -31.68 -37.39
CA VAL A 471 10.75 -30.32 -37.22
C VAL A 471 9.57 -30.02 -38.13
N VAL A 472 9.62 -30.43 -39.41
CA VAL A 472 8.52 -30.24 -40.36
C VAL A 472 7.29 -31.06 -39.96
N GLU A 473 7.50 -32.32 -39.56
CA GLU A 473 6.45 -33.21 -39.03
C GLU A 473 5.74 -32.60 -37.82
N TYR A 474 6.50 -32.00 -36.90
CA TYR A 474 5.93 -31.27 -35.77
C TYR A 474 5.11 -30.06 -36.22
N PHE A 475 5.57 -29.28 -37.21
CA PHE A 475 4.78 -28.14 -37.70
C PHE A 475 3.50 -28.58 -38.42
N LYS A 476 3.53 -29.70 -39.16
CA LYS A 476 2.34 -30.29 -39.77
C LYS A 476 1.31 -30.72 -38.73
N ASN A 477 1.77 -31.22 -37.58
CA ASN A 477 0.93 -31.71 -36.49
C ASN A 477 1.37 -31.12 -35.14
N PRO A 478 1.16 -29.80 -34.91
CA PRO A 478 1.67 -29.12 -33.74
C PRO A 478 0.97 -29.64 -32.49
N THR A 479 1.75 -29.83 -31.42
CA THR A 479 1.24 -30.33 -30.14
C THR A 479 1.29 -29.30 -29.03
N ILE A 480 0.36 -29.47 -28.09
CA ILE A 480 0.31 -28.75 -26.82
C ILE A 480 0.45 -29.74 -25.66
N THR A 481 1.29 -29.38 -24.70
CA THR A 481 1.43 -30.11 -23.43
C THR A 481 0.25 -29.78 -22.52
N ILE A 482 -0.50 -30.81 -22.12
CA ILE A 482 -1.55 -30.69 -21.11
C ILE A 482 -1.14 -31.44 -19.84
N HIS A 483 -1.52 -30.90 -18.69
CA HIS A 483 -1.34 -31.55 -17.40
C HIS A 483 -2.61 -32.30 -17.04
N THR A 484 -2.48 -33.60 -16.80
CA THR A 484 -3.59 -34.46 -16.38
C THR A 484 -3.27 -35.10 -15.03
N LYS A 485 -4.29 -35.31 -14.21
CA LYS A 485 -4.16 -36.01 -12.93
C LYS A 485 -4.49 -37.49 -13.15
N GLU A 486 -3.48 -38.36 -12.99
CA GLU A 486 -3.66 -39.82 -12.86
C GLU A 486 -3.36 -40.16 -11.39
N GLY A 487 -4.39 -40.16 -10.53
CA GLY A 487 -4.24 -40.31 -9.08
C GLY A 487 -3.62 -39.07 -8.41
N GLU A 488 -2.60 -39.24 -7.57
CA GLU A 488 -1.89 -38.13 -6.89
C GLU A 488 -0.75 -37.52 -7.73
N LYS A 489 -0.43 -38.07 -8.91
CA LYS A 489 0.68 -37.61 -9.76
C LYS A 489 0.16 -36.82 -10.95
N GLU A 490 0.80 -35.67 -11.20
CA GLU A 490 0.62 -34.93 -12.46
C GLU A 490 1.42 -35.59 -13.57
N LYS A 491 0.76 -35.83 -14.70
CA LYS A 491 1.35 -36.36 -15.92
C LYS A 491 1.19 -35.36 -17.06
N GLN A 492 2.29 -35.09 -17.75
CA GLN A 492 2.30 -34.29 -18.97
C GLN A 492 1.96 -35.19 -20.15
N VAL A 493 0.96 -34.78 -20.93
CA VAL A 493 0.51 -35.47 -22.13
C VAL A 493 0.54 -34.49 -23.29
N GLU A 494 1.16 -34.88 -24.40
CA GLU A 494 1.13 -34.12 -25.65
C GLU A 494 -0.15 -34.46 -26.42
N LYS A 495 -0.88 -33.43 -26.85
CA LYS A 495 -2.06 -33.59 -27.70
C LYS A 495 -1.98 -32.71 -28.95
N PRO A 496 -2.62 -33.10 -30.07
CA PRO A 496 -2.75 -32.25 -31.24
C PRO A 496 -3.42 -30.92 -30.89
N MET A 497 -2.75 -29.80 -31.16
CA MET A 497 -3.18 -28.47 -30.73
C MET A 497 -4.53 -28.07 -31.33
N PHE A 498 -4.72 -28.29 -32.65
CA PHE A 498 -5.95 -27.94 -33.35
C PHE A 498 -7.17 -28.71 -32.81
N GLY A 499 -7.03 -30.01 -32.59
CA GLY A 499 -8.10 -30.82 -32.00
C GLY A 499 -8.40 -30.43 -30.55
N GLU A 500 -7.38 -30.07 -29.77
CA GLU A 500 -7.58 -29.59 -28.40
C GLU A 500 -8.27 -28.21 -28.37
N LEU A 501 -8.01 -27.33 -29.34
CA LEU A 501 -8.69 -26.03 -29.45
C LEU A 501 -10.20 -26.21 -29.63
N GLU A 502 -10.61 -27.06 -30.58
CA GLU A 502 -12.01 -27.39 -30.83
C GLU A 502 -12.66 -28.07 -29.61
N ALA A 503 -11.98 -29.04 -29.00
CA ALA A 503 -12.49 -29.76 -27.82
C ALA A 503 -12.68 -28.83 -26.61
N ARG A 504 -11.73 -27.92 -26.36
CA ARG A 504 -11.81 -26.96 -25.25
C ARG A 504 -12.88 -25.92 -25.49
N ARG A 505 -13.05 -25.44 -26.73
CA ARG A 505 -14.14 -24.52 -27.08
C ARG A 505 -15.50 -25.14 -26.78
N LYS A 506 -15.70 -26.41 -27.16
CA LYS A 506 -16.92 -27.16 -26.89
C LYS A 506 -17.16 -27.35 -25.38
N LYS A 507 -16.08 -27.59 -24.62
CA LYS A 507 -16.18 -27.76 -23.16
C LYS A 507 -16.69 -26.51 -22.44
N ILE A 508 -16.47 -25.31 -22.98
CA ILE A 508 -16.93 -24.04 -22.40
C ILE A 508 -18.22 -23.49 -23.03
N ASP A 509 -18.89 -24.22 -23.93
CA ASP A 509 -20.13 -23.77 -24.59
C ASP A 509 -21.20 -23.33 -23.59
N TYR A 510 -21.36 -24.06 -22.49
CA TYR A 510 -22.35 -23.74 -21.46
C TYR A 510 -22.09 -22.39 -20.77
N ILE A 511 -20.84 -21.91 -20.76
CA ILE A 511 -20.47 -20.59 -20.26
C ILE A 511 -20.81 -19.53 -21.32
N LEU A 512 -20.50 -19.83 -22.59
CA LEU A 512 -20.52 -18.85 -23.67
C LEU A 512 -21.91 -18.61 -24.30
N ASN A 513 -22.87 -19.51 -24.08
CA ASN A 513 -24.21 -19.44 -24.68
C ASN A 513 -25.20 -18.51 -23.94
N GLY A 514 -24.72 -17.53 -23.16
CA GLY A 514 -25.54 -16.49 -22.53
C GLY A 514 -26.40 -16.91 -21.33
N ASN A 515 -26.44 -18.19 -20.98
CA ASN A 515 -27.20 -18.70 -19.83
C ASN A 515 -26.35 -18.82 -18.55
N TYR A 516 -25.12 -18.31 -18.57
CA TYR A 516 -24.21 -18.36 -17.44
C TYR A 516 -24.53 -17.23 -16.44
N THR A 517 -24.97 -17.62 -15.24
CA THR A 517 -25.51 -16.68 -14.23
C THR A 517 -24.53 -16.37 -13.09
N LYS A 518 -23.42 -17.11 -13.01
CA LYS A 518 -22.39 -16.89 -12.00
C LYS A 518 -21.43 -15.79 -12.45
N ASP A 519 -20.82 -15.11 -11.50
CA ASP A 519 -19.65 -14.28 -11.78
C ASP A 519 -18.38 -15.16 -11.80
N LEU A 520 -17.65 -15.16 -12.92
CA LEU A 520 -16.37 -15.86 -13.09
C LEU A 520 -15.32 -15.43 -12.06
N LYS A 521 -15.42 -14.24 -11.47
CA LYS A 521 -14.55 -13.80 -10.38
C LYS A 521 -14.83 -14.54 -9.06
N GLU A 522 -16.06 -15.00 -8.86
CA GLU A 522 -16.47 -15.74 -7.66
C GLU A 522 -16.27 -17.26 -7.82
N GLU A 523 -16.25 -17.75 -9.05
CA GLU A 523 -16.00 -19.15 -9.40
C GLU A 523 -14.49 -19.43 -9.53
N LYS A 524 -13.93 -20.20 -8.60
CA LYS A 524 -12.49 -20.60 -8.62
C LYS A 524 -12.29 -22.10 -8.84
N GLY A 525 -13.28 -22.76 -9.41
CA GLY A 525 -13.33 -24.19 -9.62
C GLY A 525 -13.26 -24.53 -11.10
N GLU A 526 -14.12 -25.45 -11.51
CA GLU A 526 -14.06 -26.08 -12.82
C GLU A 526 -14.32 -25.10 -13.98
N ASP A 527 -15.20 -24.11 -13.79
CA ASP A 527 -15.60 -23.17 -14.85
C ASP A 527 -14.39 -22.28 -15.23
N SER A 528 -13.71 -21.71 -14.22
CA SER A 528 -12.46 -20.94 -14.39
C SER A 528 -11.29 -21.76 -14.98
N GLU A 529 -11.13 -23.02 -14.56
CA GLU A 529 -10.09 -23.91 -15.10
C GLU A 529 -10.32 -24.24 -16.58
N ASN A 530 -11.57 -24.53 -16.95
CA ASN A 530 -11.95 -24.83 -18.33
C ASN A 530 -11.74 -23.63 -19.25
N LEU A 531 -12.12 -22.44 -18.78
CA LEU A 531 -11.91 -21.20 -19.53
C LEU A 531 -10.43 -20.88 -19.69
N LYS A 532 -9.62 -21.01 -18.62
CA LYS A 532 -8.17 -20.85 -18.70
C LYS A 532 -7.56 -21.80 -19.72
N ALA A 533 -7.95 -23.09 -19.68
CA ALA A 533 -7.40 -24.08 -20.59
C ALA A 533 -7.70 -23.76 -22.06
N PHE A 534 -8.91 -23.29 -22.37
CA PHE A 534 -9.25 -22.82 -23.71
C PHE A 534 -8.40 -21.61 -24.13
N LEU A 535 -8.28 -20.61 -23.26
CA LEU A 535 -7.47 -19.41 -23.51
C LEU A 535 -5.98 -19.74 -23.68
N ASP A 536 -5.44 -20.72 -22.95
CA ASP A 536 -4.07 -21.20 -23.13
C ASP A 536 -3.85 -21.79 -24.53
N VAL A 537 -4.78 -22.62 -25.03
CA VAL A 537 -4.67 -23.17 -26.40
C VAL A 537 -4.76 -22.05 -27.45
N LEU A 538 -5.68 -21.10 -27.27
CA LEU A 538 -5.75 -19.92 -28.14
C LEU A 538 -4.45 -19.10 -28.13
N ARG A 539 -3.82 -18.94 -26.97
CA ARG A 539 -2.52 -18.25 -26.85
C ARG A 539 -1.42 -19.00 -27.61
N GLU A 540 -1.38 -20.33 -27.55
CA GLU A 540 -0.43 -21.11 -28.34
C GLU A 540 -0.69 -20.96 -29.85
N PHE A 541 -1.97 -20.97 -30.28
CA PHE A 541 -2.35 -20.66 -31.66
C PHE A 541 -1.86 -19.27 -32.09
N ASN A 542 -1.96 -18.25 -31.23
CA ASN A 542 -1.47 -16.90 -31.54
C ASN A 542 0.02 -16.85 -31.91
N TYR A 543 0.84 -17.75 -31.36
CA TYR A 543 2.29 -17.80 -31.59
C TYR A 543 2.73 -18.89 -32.59
N ILE A 544 1.80 -19.63 -33.19
CA ILE A 544 2.11 -20.82 -33.99
C ILE A 544 3.04 -20.53 -35.18
N LEU A 545 2.91 -19.36 -35.81
CA LEU A 545 3.73 -18.94 -36.95
C LEU A 545 4.98 -18.13 -36.55
N SER A 546 5.13 -17.79 -35.26
CA SER A 546 6.28 -17.03 -34.77
C SER A 546 7.64 -17.67 -35.06
N PRO A 547 7.81 -19.02 -35.08
CA PRO A 547 9.08 -19.65 -35.45
C PRO A 547 9.64 -19.23 -36.81
N PHE A 548 8.76 -18.98 -37.78
CA PHE A 548 9.10 -18.55 -39.13
C PHE A 548 9.31 -17.03 -39.25
N PHE A 549 9.35 -16.28 -38.15
CA PHE A 549 9.61 -14.84 -38.21
C PHE A 549 11.10 -14.53 -38.40
N VAL A 550 11.46 -14.11 -39.61
CA VAL A 550 12.82 -13.83 -40.05
C VAL A 550 13.02 -12.34 -40.29
N LYS A 551 14.10 -11.79 -39.70
CA LYS A 551 14.42 -10.35 -39.76
C LYS A 551 15.46 -9.99 -40.82
N ASP A 552 16.26 -10.96 -41.28
CA ASP A 552 17.32 -10.68 -42.24
C ASP A 552 16.71 -10.52 -43.63
N LYS A 553 16.90 -9.35 -44.24
CA LYS A 553 16.37 -9.01 -45.56
C LYS A 553 17.23 -9.58 -46.69
N ASN A 554 18.45 -10.02 -46.40
CA ASN A 554 19.40 -10.49 -47.39
C ASN A 554 19.43 -12.02 -47.49
N LEU A 555 18.54 -12.72 -46.79
CA LEU A 555 18.40 -14.16 -46.92
C LEU A 555 17.69 -14.50 -48.22
N GLU A 556 18.30 -15.37 -48.99
CA GLU A 556 17.63 -16.08 -50.08
C GLU A 556 16.63 -17.06 -49.47
N LYS A 557 15.35 -16.78 -49.68
CA LYS A 557 14.22 -17.40 -48.99
C LYS A 557 13.03 -17.54 -49.93
N ASP A 558 12.11 -18.44 -49.60
CA ASP A 558 10.91 -18.69 -50.38
C ASP A 558 9.89 -17.54 -50.18
N GLU A 559 9.86 -16.60 -51.12
CA GLU A 559 9.01 -15.40 -50.98
C GLU A 559 7.52 -15.73 -50.93
N GLU A 560 7.05 -16.79 -51.61
CA GLU A 560 5.64 -17.20 -51.58
C GLU A 560 5.25 -17.69 -50.17
N PHE A 561 6.06 -18.59 -49.60
CA PHE A 561 5.88 -19.09 -48.24
C PHE A 561 5.88 -17.95 -47.20
N TYR A 562 6.86 -17.03 -47.28
CA TYR A 562 6.98 -15.95 -46.31
C TYR A 562 5.90 -14.87 -46.46
N ASN A 563 5.37 -14.64 -47.66
CA ASN A 563 4.25 -13.74 -47.90
C ASN A 563 2.95 -14.28 -47.33
N GLU A 564 2.63 -15.56 -47.57
CA GLU A 564 1.42 -16.17 -47.01
C GLU A 564 1.51 -16.28 -45.47
N ARG A 565 2.67 -16.70 -44.94
CA ARG A 565 2.96 -16.64 -43.49
C ARG A 565 2.75 -15.23 -42.92
N LYS A 566 3.11 -14.18 -43.67
CA LYS A 566 2.93 -12.78 -43.24
C LYS A 566 1.46 -12.46 -43.09
N ARG A 567 0.70 -12.71 -44.15
CA ARG A 567 -0.74 -12.48 -44.22
C ARG A 567 -1.46 -13.21 -43.10
N LEU A 568 -1.19 -14.51 -42.90
CA LEU A 568 -1.83 -15.30 -41.84
C LEU A 568 -1.46 -14.77 -40.45
N GLN A 569 -0.19 -14.44 -40.21
CA GLN A 569 0.24 -13.91 -38.91
C GLN A 569 -0.40 -12.55 -38.59
N GLU A 570 -0.58 -11.69 -39.60
CA GLU A 570 -1.28 -10.40 -39.45
C GLU A 570 -2.74 -10.62 -39.06
N LEU A 571 -3.46 -11.52 -39.75
CA LEU A 571 -4.84 -11.89 -39.39
C LEU A 571 -4.95 -12.49 -37.98
N ILE A 572 -4.00 -13.35 -37.58
CA ILE A 572 -3.97 -13.89 -36.20
C ILE A 572 -3.82 -12.76 -35.18
N PHE A 573 -2.97 -11.77 -35.46
CA PHE A 573 -2.76 -10.64 -34.55
C PHE A 573 -3.96 -9.68 -34.53
N GLU A 574 -4.70 -9.52 -35.63
CA GLU A 574 -5.97 -8.77 -35.67
C GLU A 574 -7.05 -9.38 -34.76
N ALA A 575 -6.96 -10.68 -34.45
CA ALA A 575 -7.86 -11.33 -33.50
C ALA A 575 -7.60 -10.94 -32.03
N ASP A 576 -6.55 -10.18 -31.70
CA ASP A 576 -6.28 -9.64 -30.36
C ASP A 576 -6.31 -10.67 -29.21
N ILE A 577 -5.92 -11.93 -29.49
CA ILE A 577 -6.00 -13.06 -28.55
C ILE A 577 -5.23 -12.77 -27.25
N LEU A 578 -4.08 -12.10 -27.35
CA LEU A 578 -3.26 -11.79 -26.19
C LEU A 578 -3.89 -10.73 -25.28
N ALA A 579 -4.65 -9.79 -25.83
CA ALA A 579 -5.43 -8.84 -25.04
C ALA A 579 -6.52 -9.59 -24.30
N LEU A 580 -7.34 -10.37 -25.03
CA LEU A 580 -8.39 -11.22 -24.46
C LEU A 580 -7.88 -12.10 -23.30
N TYR A 581 -6.75 -12.79 -23.50
CA TYR A 581 -6.13 -13.64 -22.47
C TYR A 581 -5.78 -12.85 -21.20
N ASN A 582 -5.10 -11.71 -21.34
CA ASN A 582 -4.64 -10.93 -20.19
C ASN A 582 -5.81 -10.24 -19.47
N GLN A 583 -6.77 -9.69 -20.20
CA GLN A 583 -7.95 -9.04 -19.64
C GLN A 583 -8.81 -10.03 -18.85
N THR A 584 -9.07 -11.20 -19.43
CA THR A 584 -9.83 -12.27 -18.77
C THR A 584 -9.11 -12.75 -17.51
N ARG A 585 -7.80 -13.03 -17.58
CA ARG A 585 -7.00 -13.41 -16.39
C ARG A 585 -7.06 -12.33 -15.31
N ASN A 586 -6.94 -11.06 -15.67
CA ASN A 586 -6.95 -9.95 -14.72
C ASN A 586 -8.28 -9.81 -13.99
N TYR A 587 -9.41 -10.17 -14.62
CA TYR A 587 -10.73 -10.15 -14.00
C TYR A 587 -10.94 -11.35 -13.06
N ILE A 588 -10.76 -12.57 -13.58
CA ILE A 588 -11.04 -13.82 -12.86
C ILE A 588 -10.16 -13.99 -11.61
N THR A 589 -8.94 -13.46 -11.64
CA THR A 589 -8.01 -13.56 -10.49
C THR A 589 -8.27 -12.53 -9.38
N GLN A 590 -9.25 -11.64 -9.55
CA GLN A 590 -9.61 -10.70 -8.49
C GLN A 590 -10.14 -11.44 -7.25
N LYS A 591 -10.06 -10.78 -6.08
CA LYS A 591 -10.66 -11.33 -4.86
C LYS A 591 -12.19 -11.21 -4.96
N PRO A 592 -12.95 -12.29 -4.72
CA PRO A 592 -14.42 -12.23 -4.62
C PRO A 592 -14.84 -11.17 -3.62
N TYR A 593 -16.01 -10.57 -3.84
CA TYR A 593 -16.58 -9.67 -2.85
C TYR A 593 -16.86 -10.45 -1.57
N THR A 594 -16.48 -9.88 -0.42
CA THR A 594 -16.81 -10.43 0.90
C THR A 594 -17.59 -9.37 1.66
N LEU A 595 -18.68 -9.78 2.30
CA LEU A 595 -19.46 -8.92 3.19
C LEU A 595 -18.58 -8.56 4.40
N ASP A 596 -18.00 -7.35 4.36
CA ASP A 596 -17.27 -6.79 5.49
C ASP A 596 -18.23 -6.51 6.66
N LYS A 597 -17.82 -6.85 7.88
CA LYS A 597 -18.46 -6.31 9.08
C LYS A 597 -18.39 -4.77 9.08
N PHE A 598 -19.44 -4.11 9.54
CA PHE A 598 -19.48 -2.66 9.71
C PHE A 598 -19.64 -2.27 11.17
N LYS A 599 -19.29 -1.02 11.50
CA LYS A 599 -19.38 -0.50 12.86
C LYS A 599 -20.80 -0.01 13.12
N LEU A 600 -21.40 -0.47 14.22
CA LEU A 600 -22.64 0.08 14.75
C LEU A 600 -22.35 1.31 15.63
N ILE A 601 -23.15 2.36 15.48
CA ILE A 601 -23.08 3.58 16.29
C ILE A 601 -24.39 3.94 16.96
N PHE A 602 -25.51 3.34 16.54
CA PHE A 602 -26.83 3.60 17.11
C PHE A 602 -27.11 5.11 17.21
N GLU A 603 -26.89 5.82 16.10
CA GLU A 603 -27.05 7.29 15.96
C GLU A 603 -26.19 8.14 16.92
N ASN A 604 -25.27 7.54 17.69
CA ASN A 604 -24.36 8.23 18.60
C ASN A 604 -22.90 8.13 18.12
N GLY A 605 -22.38 9.23 17.53
CA GLY A 605 -20.99 9.31 17.06
C GLY A 605 -19.91 9.14 18.17
N SER A 606 -20.29 9.20 19.45
CA SER A 606 -19.40 8.99 20.60
C SER A 606 -19.65 7.66 21.33
N LEU A 607 -20.49 6.77 20.79
CA LEU A 607 -20.85 5.48 21.39
C LEU A 607 -19.61 4.70 21.85
N LEU A 608 -19.62 4.23 23.11
CA LEU A 608 -18.56 3.41 23.72
C LEU A 608 -17.14 4.00 23.62
N GLY A 609 -17.03 5.33 23.49
CA GLY A 609 -15.75 6.03 23.45
C GLY A 609 -15.03 6.15 24.81
N GLY A 610 -15.59 5.56 25.87
CA GLY A 610 -15.09 5.56 27.25
C GLY A 610 -16.14 5.02 28.22
N TRP A 611 -15.73 4.63 29.42
CA TRP A 611 -16.60 4.06 30.47
C TRP A 611 -16.71 4.95 31.72
N SER A 612 -16.23 6.19 31.65
CA SER A 612 -16.25 7.10 32.79
C SER A 612 -17.68 7.39 33.21
N LYS A 613 -18.01 7.28 34.50
CA LYS A 613 -19.35 7.58 35.06
C LYS A 613 -19.90 8.91 34.55
N ASN A 614 -19.06 9.95 34.55
CA ASN A 614 -19.44 11.31 34.14
C ASN A 614 -19.69 11.45 32.62
N GLU A 615 -19.31 10.45 31.83
CA GLU A 615 -19.51 10.44 30.38
C GLU A 615 -20.57 9.41 29.94
N GLU A 616 -21.20 8.65 30.85
CA GLU A 616 -22.18 7.60 30.51
C GLU A 616 -23.31 8.13 29.61
N LYS A 617 -23.87 9.32 29.93
CA LYS A 617 -24.91 10.00 29.11
C LYS A 617 -24.43 10.39 27.70
N VAL A 618 -23.13 10.62 27.53
CA VAL A 618 -22.52 10.98 26.23
C VAL A 618 -22.14 9.73 25.45
N LYS A 619 -21.60 8.70 26.11
CA LYS A 619 -21.12 7.45 25.49
C LYS A 619 -22.21 6.39 25.32
N ALA A 620 -23.36 6.57 25.98
CA ALA A 620 -24.58 5.76 25.87
C ALA A 620 -24.37 4.25 26.00
N GLY A 621 -23.39 3.83 26.81
CA GLY A 621 -23.10 2.42 27.02
C GLY A 621 -22.57 2.15 28.42
N VAL A 622 -23.06 1.08 29.03
CA VAL A 622 -22.68 0.62 30.37
C VAL A 622 -22.44 -0.89 30.38
N ILE A 623 -21.59 -1.37 31.29
CA ILE A 623 -21.33 -2.80 31.51
C ILE A 623 -22.10 -3.25 32.75
N LEU A 624 -22.81 -4.37 32.64
CA LEU A 624 -23.54 -5.02 33.72
C LEU A 624 -22.95 -6.41 33.99
N ARG A 625 -23.12 -6.91 35.21
CA ARG A 625 -22.74 -8.27 35.61
C ARG A 625 -23.85 -8.93 36.41
N GLU A 626 -24.16 -10.19 36.16
CA GLU A 626 -25.11 -10.97 36.95
C GLU A 626 -24.67 -12.43 36.92
N ASN A 627 -24.58 -13.10 38.07
CA ASN A 627 -24.24 -14.53 38.15
C ASN A 627 -22.99 -14.93 37.33
N ASN A 628 -21.95 -14.07 37.33
CA ASN A 628 -20.72 -14.18 36.52
C ASN A 628 -20.85 -14.00 35.00
N PHE A 629 -22.05 -13.69 34.49
CA PHE A 629 -22.26 -13.24 33.11
C PHE A 629 -22.06 -11.73 33.00
N TYR A 630 -21.51 -11.28 31.86
CA TYR A 630 -21.27 -9.87 31.56
C TYR A 630 -22.13 -9.42 30.39
N TYR A 631 -22.75 -8.26 30.54
CA TYR A 631 -23.67 -7.70 29.56
C TYR A 631 -23.25 -6.29 29.16
N LEU A 632 -23.48 -5.96 27.90
CA LEU A 632 -23.30 -4.62 27.36
C LEU A 632 -24.68 -4.01 27.12
N ALA A 633 -25.04 -2.98 27.88
CA ALA A 633 -26.27 -2.23 27.67
C ALA A 633 -25.96 -0.98 26.84
N ILE A 634 -26.61 -0.86 25.69
CA ILE A 634 -26.59 0.33 24.82
C ILE A 634 -27.91 1.06 25.05
N ILE A 635 -27.81 2.35 25.38
CA ILE A 635 -28.96 3.18 25.71
C ILE A 635 -29.31 4.03 24.49
N ASP A 636 -30.60 4.13 24.20
CA ASP A 636 -31.11 4.92 23.09
C ASP A 636 -30.65 6.39 23.21
N SER A 637 -30.23 6.97 22.09
CA SER A 637 -29.87 8.38 22.03
C SER A 637 -31.02 9.33 22.33
N GLU A 638 -32.26 8.90 22.08
CA GLU A 638 -33.47 9.71 22.27
C GLU A 638 -33.97 9.68 23.72
N ASP A 639 -33.77 8.57 24.45
CA ASP A 639 -34.18 8.42 25.85
C ASP A 639 -32.98 8.20 26.79
N LYS A 640 -32.33 9.31 27.12
CA LYS A 640 -31.23 9.35 28.10
C LYS A 640 -31.69 9.57 29.54
N SER A 641 -33.01 9.59 29.78
CA SER A 641 -33.58 9.84 31.10
C SER A 641 -33.26 8.74 32.10
N VAL A 642 -32.91 7.53 31.60
CA VAL A 642 -32.47 6.39 32.42
C VAL A 642 -31.31 6.75 33.36
N PHE A 643 -30.38 7.60 32.92
CA PHE A 643 -29.23 8.02 33.73
C PHE A 643 -29.59 8.99 34.85
N ASP A 644 -30.72 9.66 34.75
CA ASP A 644 -31.21 10.64 35.72
C ASP A 644 -32.02 9.95 36.85
N ASN A 645 -32.32 8.64 36.71
CA ASN A 645 -33.06 7.86 37.69
C ASN A 645 -32.17 7.44 38.88
N LYS A 646 -32.48 7.92 40.09
CA LYS A 646 -31.74 7.58 41.32
C LYS A 646 -31.79 6.09 41.67
N ASN A 647 -32.84 5.38 41.25
CA ASN A 647 -32.94 3.93 41.45
C ASN A 647 -31.89 3.17 40.62
N LEU A 648 -31.29 3.79 39.60
CA LEU A 648 -30.12 3.27 38.88
C LEU A 648 -28.84 3.29 39.74
N TYR A 649 -28.93 3.71 41.00
CA TYR A 649 -27.83 3.69 41.97
C TYR A 649 -28.23 3.10 43.34
N SER A 650 -29.33 2.32 43.42
CA SER A 650 -29.76 1.64 44.65
C SER A 650 -29.01 0.32 44.90
N ASN A 651 -29.22 -0.32 46.05
CA ASN A 651 -28.60 -1.61 46.39
C ASN A 651 -29.56 -2.82 46.25
N ASP A 652 -30.75 -2.60 45.70
CA ASP A 652 -31.88 -3.54 45.80
C ASP A 652 -32.19 -4.30 44.49
N GLY A 653 -31.23 -4.44 43.57
CA GLY A 653 -31.45 -5.14 42.29
C GLY A 653 -30.43 -6.23 41.95
N GLU A 654 -30.70 -6.97 40.87
CA GLU A 654 -30.01 -8.23 40.56
C GLU A 654 -28.73 -8.08 39.72
N PHE A 655 -28.65 -7.09 38.82
CA PHE A 655 -27.46 -6.87 37.99
C PHE A 655 -26.49 -5.88 38.65
N GLU A 656 -25.21 -6.16 38.71
CA GLU A 656 -24.21 -5.21 39.15
C GLU A 656 -23.78 -4.28 38.00
N LYS A 657 -23.93 -2.96 38.14
CA LYS A 657 -23.43 -1.99 37.16
C LYS A 657 -21.96 -1.63 37.45
N MET A 658 -21.11 -1.63 36.42
CA MET A 658 -19.75 -1.11 36.51
C MET A 658 -19.75 0.43 36.57
N GLU A 659 -19.19 1.01 37.62
CA GLU A 659 -18.88 2.45 37.66
C GLU A 659 -17.37 2.68 37.57
N MET A 660 -16.90 3.26 36.46
CA MET A 660 -15.48 3.61 36.32
C MET A 660 -15.25 5.10 36.54
N LEU A 661 -14.35 5.45 37.44
CA LEU A 661 -13.87 6.82 37.64
C LEU A 661 -12.46 6.97 37.06
N ALA A 662 -12.38 7.36 35.78
CA ALA A 662 -11.10 7.53 35.09
C ALA A 662 -10.63 8.99 35.12
N LEU A 663 -9.69 9.32 36.02
CA LEU A 663 -9.04 10.63 36.09
C LEU A 663 -7.72 10.61 35.28
N LYS A 664 -7.64 11.41 34.22
CA LYS A 664 -6.38 11.64 33.49
C LYS A 664 -5.42 12.47 34.33
N TRP A 665 -4.11 12.22 34.25
CA TRP A 665 -3.08 13.00 34.96
C TRP A 665 -3.26 14.51 34.82
N LYS A 666 -3.47 15.02 33.59
CA LYS A 666 -3.71 16.45 33.34
C LYS A 666 -4.98 17.00 34.01
N THR A 667 -5.99 16.15 34.23
CA THR A 667 -7.19 16.50 34.97
C THR A 667 -6.91 16.46 36.47
N LEU A 668 -6.16 15.44 36.93
CA LEU A 668 -5.74 15.23 38.31
C LEU A 668 -4.94 16.43 38.83
N THR A 669 -3.91 16.85 38.11
CA THR A 669 -3.02 17.98 38.46
C THR A 669 -3.55 19.35 38.01
N GLY A 670 -4.68 19.37 37.29
CA GLY A 670 -5.36 20.57 36.83
C GLY A 670 -6.62 20.87 37.66
N LYS A 671 -7.77 20.82 36.99
CA LYS A 671 -9.08 21.15 37.59
C LYS A 671 -9.43 20.25 38.81
N GLY A 672 -8.97 19.01 38.84
CA GLY A 672 -9.23 18.07 39.94
C GLY A 672 -8.54 18.50 41.24
N TYR A 673 -7.25 18.84 41.17
CA TYR A 673 -6.48 19.35 42.31
C TYR A 673 -7.07 20.66 42.84
N VAL A 674 -7.38 21.60 41.94
CA VAL A 674 -7.98 22.90 42.31
C VAL A 674 -9.34 22.73 42.99
N ARG A 675 -10.15 21.78 42.54
CA ARG A 675 -11.48 21.55 43.13
C ARG A 675 -11.40 21.00 44.56
N ASP A 676 -10.53 20.02 44.80
CA ASP A 676 -10.49 19.30 46.10
C ASP A 676 -9.57 19.99 47.12
N PHE A 677 -8.60 20.81 46.67
CA PHE A 677 -7.61 21.45 47.53
C PHE A 677 -7.56 22.98 47.42
N SER A 678 -8.42 23.59 46.60
CA SER A 678 -8.55 25.06 46.42
C SER A 678 -7.26 25.78 45.96
N ASP A 679 -6.29 25.05 45.41
CA ASP A 679 -4.99 25.58 44.97
C ASP A 679 -4.48 24.84 43.70
N LYS A 680 -3.52 25.41 42.97
CA LYS A 680 -2.93 24.78 41.77
C LYS A 680 -1.79 23.85 42.17
N TYR A 681 -1.79 22.63 41.63
CA TYR A 681 -0.70 21.65 41.77
C TYR A 681 0.68 22.25 41.53
N SER A 682 0.81 23.07 40.49
CA SER A 682 2.05 23.72 40.10
C SER A 682 2.54 24.81 41.07
N SER A 683 1.65 25.44 41.85
CA SER A 683 2.05 26.42 42.87
C SER A 683 2.83 25.73 43.99
N GLN A 684 2.29 24.62 44.50
CA GLN A 684 2.89 23.90 45.62
C GLN A 684 4.22 23.22 45.27
N VAL A 685 4.34 22.66 44.05
CA VAL A 685 5.59 22.01 43.61
C VAL A 685 6.68 23.02 43.27
N PHE A 686 6.34 24.12 42.62
CA PHE A 686 7.32 25.13 42.21
C PHE A 686 7.87 25.90 43.42
N ASP A 687 7.00 26.47 44.26
CA ASP A 687 7.42 27.30 45.40
C ASP A 687 8.25 26.49 46.40
N TYR A 688 7.87 25.22 46.63
CA TYR A 688 8.62 24.30 47.48
C TYR A 688 10.01 23.99 46.94
N LYS A 689 10.14 23.60 45.66
CA LYS A 689 11.44 23.28 45.07
C LYS A 689 12.37 24.49 45.04
N ILE A 690 11.83 25.67 44.75
CA ILE A 690 12.59 26.91 44.83
C ILE A 690 13.09 27.15 46.26
N GLN A 691 12.27 26.89 47.26
CA GLN A 691 12.68 27.02 48.66
C GLN A 691 13.74 25.98 49.03
N GLU A 692 13.60 24.72 48.62
CA GLU A 692 14.64 23.68 48.82
C GLU A 692 15.97 24.05 48.17
N TYR A 693 15.96 24.57 46.94
CA TYR A 693 17.19 25.03 46.29
C TYR A 693 17.83 26.20 47.07
N LYS A 694 17.02 27.14 47.58
CA LYS A 694 17.51 28.27 48.39
C LYS A 694 18.09 27.81 49.73
N ASP A 695 17.40 26.90 50.41
CA ASP A 695 17.82 26.35 51.70
C ASP A 695 19.09 25.53 51.52
N PHE A 696 19.17 24.69 50.48
CA PHE A 696 20.36 23.91 50.14
C PHE A 696 21.56 24.82 49.85
N LEU A 697 21.37 25.88 49.06
CA LEU A 697 22.44 26.82 48.75
C LEU A 697 22.87 27.61 49.99
N SER A 698 21.92 28.06 50.81
CA SER A 698 22.19 28.77 52.07
C SER A 698 22.95 27.88 53.05
N ASN A 699 22.56 26.61 53.19
CA ASN A 699 23.25 25.61 54.01
C ASN A 699 24.66 25.27 53.50
N ASN A 700 24.95 25.56 52.23
CA ASN A 700 26.29 25.46 51.64
C ASN A 700 26.99 26.84 51.55
N ASN A 701 26.53 27.85 52.30
CA ASN A 701 27.07 29.21 52.36
C ASN A 701 27.09 29.96 51.01
N VAL A 702 26.17 29.65 50.10
CA VAL A 702 26.00 30.34 48.81
C VAL A 702 24.77 31.24 48.87
N VAL A 703 24.97 32.57 48.83
CA VAL A 703 23.88 33.56 48.85
C VAL A 703 23.72 34.18 47.47
N ILE A 704 22.52 34.12 46.89
CA ILE A 704 22.26 34.60 45.52
C ILE A 704 21.13 35.64 45.46
N LYS A 705 21.46 36.92 45.71
CA LYS A 705 20.48 38.02 45.72
C LYS A 705 19.87 38.33 44.34
N GLU A 706 20.65 38.19 43.26
CA GLU A 706 20.20 38.45 41.87
C GLU A 706 19.10 37.46 41.41
N ILE A 707 19.02 36.28 42.04
CA ILE A 707 18.07 35.24 41.67
C ILE A 707 16.68 35.50 42.24
N ASP A 708 16.56 36.12 43.42
CA ASP A 708 15.26 36.48 43.99
C ASP A 708 14.49 37.47 43.10
N GLU A 709 15.18 38.43 42.51
CA GLU A 709 14.59 39.36 41.53
C GLU A 709 14.20 38.65 40.22
N TRP A 710 14.99 37.68 39.79
CA TRP A 710 14.71 36.92 38.57
C TRP A 710 13.53 35.95 38.76
N ILE A 711 13.45 35.26 39.90
CA ILE A 711 12.30 34.42 40.27
C ILE A 711 11.04 35.27 40.31
N LYS A 712 11.08 36.45 40.96
CA LYS A 712 9.95 37.40 40.95
C LYS A 712 9.55 37.85 39.54
N LYS A 713 10.50 38.09 38.64
CA LYS A 713 10.23 38.45 37.23
C LYS A 713 9.64 37.29 36.42
N GLU A 714 10.09 36.05 36.64
CA GLU A 714 9.50 34.87 35.99
C GLU A 714 8.10 34.56 36.55
N ASP A 715 7.90 34.73 37.86
CA ASP A 715 6.58 34.62 38.49
C ASP A 715 5.59 35.67 37.99
N ALA A 716 6.05 36.88 37.65
CA ALA A 716 5.19 37.91 37.08
C ALA A 716 4.68 37.57 35.66
N LYS A 717 5.36 36.67 34.92
CA LYS A 717 4.90 36.18 33.59
C LYS A 717 3.71 35.21 33.67
N LYS A 718 3.20 34.92 34.87
CA LYS A 718 2.07 34.00 35.16
C LYS A 718 0.74 34.35 34.48
N ASN A 719 0.57 35.54 33.90
CA ASN A 719 -0.75 36.04 33.47
C ASN A 719 -1.12 35.88 31.98
N GLU A 720 -0.19 35.56 31.07
CA GLU A 720 -0.51 35.54 29.62
C GLU A 720 -0.68 34.13 29.02
N ASP A 721 0.04 33.11 29.49
CA ASP A 721 0.14 31.81 28.79
C ASP A 721 -0.25 30.58 29.60
N ASN A 722 -0.66 30.73 30.87
CA ASN A 722 -0.98 29.62 31.76
C ASN A 722 0.16 28.57 31.87
N LYS A 723 1.41 28.98 31.60
CA LYS A 723 2.64 28.20 31.77
C LYS A 723 3.36 28.70 33.02
N PHE A 724 3.59 27.81 33.97
CA PHE A 724 4.42 28.09 35.14
C PHE A 724 5.90 28.26 34.74
N PRO A 725 6.71 28.97 35.54
CA PRO A 725 8.15 28.99 35.35
C PRO A 725 8.71 27.56 35.44
N ASP A 726 9.60 27.22 34.53
CA ASP A 726 10.24 25.91 34.44
C ASP A 726 11.29 25.82 35.56
N ASP A 727 11.03 25.02 36.60
CA ASP A 727 11.95 24.78 37.73
C ASP A 727 13.32 24.31 37.23
N ARG A 728 13.36 23.60 36.10
CA ARG A 728 14.61 23.18 35.45
C ARG A 728 15.41 24.36 34.88
N LYS A 729 14.74 25.43 34.42
CA LYS A 729 15.45 26.66 34.00
C LYS A 729 16.04 27.38 35.19
N VAL A 730 15.32 27.40 36.32
CA VAL A 730 15.82 27.99 37.56
C VAL A 730 17.03 27.21 38.06
N LEU A 731 16.92 25.90 38.12
CA LEU A 731 18.00 24.99 38.50
C LEU A 731 19.23 25.13 37.59
N LYS A 732 19.05 25.13 36.27
CA LYS A 732 20.16 25.36 35.32
C LYS A 732 20.87 26.69 35.56
N ARG A 733 20.11 27.74 35.89
CA ARG A 733 20.68 29.06 36.16
C ARG A 733 21.41 29.11 37.51
N LEU A 734 20.88 28.43 38.52
CA LEU A 734 21.54 28.23 39.82
C LEU A 734 22.85 27.44 39.67
N ILE A 735 22.83 26.35 38.90
CA ILE A 735 24.02 25.55 38.57
C ILE A 735 25.05 26.42 37.85
N ASN A 736 24.66 27.12 36.78
CA ASN A 736 25.57 28.03 36.07
C ASN A 736 26.12 29.13 36.99
N TYR A 737 25.32 29.65 37.92
CA TYR A 737 25.79 30.65 38.87
C TYR A 737 26.85 30.06 39.82
N VAL A 738 26.58 28.89 40.40
CA VAL A 738 27.53 28.18 41.26
C VAL A 738 28.81 27.85 40.49
N GLU A 739 28.69 27.36 39.26
CA GLU A 739 29.82 27.02 38.39
C GLU A 739 30.71 28.23 38.08
N ASN A 740 30.12 29.42 37.86
CA ASN A 740 30.85 30.61 37.44
C ASN A 740 31.31 31.53 38.57
N LYS A 741 30.62 31.58 39.72
CA LYS A 741 30.86 32.59 40.78
C LYS A 741 31.35 32.06 42.13
N THR A 742 31.37 30.74 42.40
CA THR A 742 31.92 30.23 43.68
C THR A 742 33.37 29.75 43.56
N GLN A 743 34.30 30.31 44.34
CA GLN A 743 35.73 29.90 44.40
C GLN A 743 35.98 28.82 45.48
N SER A 744 35.22 27.72 45.50
CA SER A 744 35.30 26.69 46.55
C SER A 744 35.66 25.30 46.01
N ASN A 745 36.47 24.54 46.77
CA ASN A 745 36.75 23.11 46.58
C ASN A 745 35.49 22.22 46.61
N ASN A 746 34.33 22.75 47.00
CA ASN A 746 33.04 22.04 47.08
C ASN A 746 32.08 22.31 45.92
N ARG A 747 32.49 23.05 44.86
CA ARG A 747 31.63 23.42 43.71
C ARG A 747 30.90 22.21 43.10
N GLN A 748 31.63 21.13 42.80
CA GLN A 748 31.05 19.94 42.18
C GLN A 748 30.04 19.24 43.10
N LYS A 749 30.29 19.24 44.41
CA LYS A 749 29.37 18.68 45.42
C LYS A 749 28.05 19.46 45.49
N ILE A 750 28.11 20.79 45.41
CA ILE A 750 26.93 21.66 45.41
C ILE A 750 26.13 21.48 44.11
N VAL A 751 26.81 21.42 42.96
CA VAL A 751 26.15 21.17 41.66
C VAL A 751 25.46 19.80 41.64
N ASN A 752 26.11 18.76 42.16
CA ASN A 752 25.52 17.42 42.23
C ASN A 752 24.32 17.40 43.19
N GLY A 753 24.41 18.01 44.38
CA GLY A 753 23.29 18.08 45.32
C GLY A 753 22.10 18.90 44.80
N LEU A 754 22.35 19.97 44.05
CA LEU A 754 21.29 20.69 43.33
C LEU A 754 20.56 19.80 42.30
N LYS A 755 21.30 18.96 41.55
CA LYS A 755 20.71 18.00 40.61
C LYS A 755 19.95 16.87 41.31
N GLU A 756 20.40 16.45 42.49
CA GLU A 756 19.69 15.46 43.30
C GLU A 756 18.34 15.99 43.79
N LEU A 757 18.29 17.25 44.24
CA LEU A 757 17.05 17.92 44.66
C LEU A 757 16.01 18.06 43.54
N GLU A 758 16.43 18.07 42.26
CA GLU A 758 15.50 18.02 41.13
C GLU A 758 14.62 16.76 41.17
N ASN A 759 15.16 15.67 41.71
CA ASN A 759 14.53 14.36 41.74
C ASN A 759 13.84 14.05 43.08
N THR A 760 13.94 14.94 44.08
CA THR A 760 13.28 14.76 45.38
C THR A 760 11.77 14.95 45.24
N PRO A 761 10.95 13.94 45.60
CA PRO A 761 9.51 14.04 45.44
C PRO A 761 8.88 14.75 46.66
N TYR A 762 7.97 15.68 46.41
CA TYR A 762 7.35 16.50 47.47
C TYR A 762 6.21 15.76 48.18
N THR A 763 6.44 15.38 49.44
CA THR A 763 5.60 14.44 50.22
C THR A 763 4.13 14.86 50.34
N LEU A 764 3.85 16.15 50.57
CA LEU A 764 2.47 16.64 50.67
C LEU A 764 1.70 16.49 49.34
N VAL A 765 2.38 16.74 48.22
CA VAL A 765 1.80 16.57 46.89
C VAL A 765 1.66 15.08 46.54
N ILE A 766 2.60 14.23 46.97
CA ILE A 766 2.47 12.78 46.85
C ILE A 766 1.23 12.31 47.63
N GLU A 767 1.03 12.76 48.87
CA GLU A 767 -0.13 12.38 49.69
C GLU A 767 -1.45 12.88 49.09
N ASN A 768 -1.50 14.12 48.61
CA ASN A 768 -2.69 14.67 47.93
C ASN A 768 -3.01 13.93 46.62
N ILE A 769 -1.98 13.60 45.83
CA ILE A 769 -2.12 12.76 44.64
C ILE A 769 -2.57 11.35 45.04
N GLN A 770 -1.98 10.75 46.06
CA GLN A 770 -2.35 9.42 46.56
C GLN A 770 -3.79 9.41 47.06
N ASN A 771 -4.27 10.47 47.71
CA ASN A 771 -5.67 10.61 48.12
C ASN A 771 -6.62 10.75 46.92
N LEU A 772 -6.23 11.48 45.87
CA LEU A 772 -7.00 11.54 44.62
C LEU A 772 -6.97 10.21 43.85
N ILE A 773 -5.85 9.48 43.87
CA ILE A 773 -5.71 8.13 43.28
C ILE A 773 -6.53 7.12 44.08
N LYS A 774 -6.56 7.20 45.42
CA LYS A 774 -7.45 6.38 46.26
C LYS A 774 -8.94 6.63 45.97
N LYS A 775 -9.31 7.75 45.34
CA LYS A 775 -10.67 7.99 44.83
C LYS A 775 -10.92 7.41 43.42
N GLN A 776 -9.95 6.77 42.77
CA GLN A 776 -10.09 6.18 41.41
C GLN A 776 -10.76 4.79 41.36
N TYR A 777 -11.23 4.24 42.49
CA TYR A 777 -11.75 2.87 42.47
C TYR A 777 -13.09 2.72 41.76
N VAL A 778 -13.24 1.54 41.13
CA VAL A 778 -14.49 1.05 40.56
C VAL A 778 -15.44 0.74 41.71
N ALA A 779 -16.61 1.36 41.71
CA ALA A 779 -17.71 0.99 42.60
C ALA A 779 -18.68 0.06 41.85
N SER A 780 -19.30 -0.86 42.58
CA SER A 780 -20.30 -1.79 42.05
C SER A 780 -21.58 -1.65 42.87
N TYR A 781 -22.71 -1.51 42.18
CA TYR A 781 -24.05 -1.40 42.79
C TYR A 781 -24.99 -2.45 42.17
N PRO A 782 -25.70 -3.27 42.99
CA PRO A 782 -26.71 -4.25 42.53
C PRO A 782 -28.04 -3.60 42.12
N ILE A 783 -28.40 -3.63 40.83
CA ILE A 783 -29.50 -2.89 40.18
C ILE A 783 -29.85 -3.49 38.80
N LEU A 784 -31.11 -3.89 38.53
CA LEU A 784 -31.83 -3.55 37.26
C LEU A 784 -33.11 -4.35 36.93
N GLU A 785 -33.58 -5.31 37.72
CA GLU A 785 -34.73 -6.11 37.27
C GLU A 785 -36.06 -5.31 37.18
N LYS A 786 -36.35 -4.46 38.17
CA LYS A 786 -37.60 -3.64 38.22
C LYS A 786 -37.72 -2.58 37.11
N PHE A 787 -36.62 -2.10 36.55
CA PHE A 787 -36.64 -1.07 35.50
C PHE A 787 -36.82 -1.70 34.11
N LEU A 788 -36.14 -2.81 33.83
CA LEU A 788 -36.29 -3.56 32.59
C LEU A 788 -37.69 -4.17 32.45
N ASN A 789 -38.32 -4.54 33.57
CA ASN A 789 -39.65 -5.14 33.63
C ASN A 789 -40.80 -4.13 33.83
N ARG A 790 -40.53 -2.82 33.74
CA ARG A 790 -41.60 -1.81 33.91
C ARG A 790 -42.52 -1.86 32.68
N PRO A 791 -43.84 -2.10 32.84
CA PRO A 791 -44.76 -1.98 31.71
C PRO A 791 -44.64 -0.54 31.16
N LYS A 792 -44.49 -0.42 29.83
CA LYS A 792 -44.58 0.88 29.17
C LYS A 792 -45.92 1.48 29.59
N ASN A 793 -45.90 2.64 30.24
CA ASN A 793 -47.13 3.40 30.43
C ASN A 793 -47.73 3.61 29.04
N SER A 794 -48.94 3.09 28.87
CA SER A 794 -49.85 3.48 27.81
C SER A 794 -50.23 4.93 28.05
N ASP A 795 -49.66 5.82 27.26
CA ASP A 795 -50.29 7.08 26.87
C ASP A 795 -50.39 7.09 25.34
#